data_AF-A0AA89AX34-F1
#
_entry.id   AF-A0AA89AX34-F1
#
_cell.length_a   1.000
_cell.length_b   1.000
_cell.length_c   1.000
_cell.angle_alpha   90.00
_cell.angle_beta   90.00
_cell.angle_gamma   90.00
#
_symmetry.space_group_name_H-M   'P 1'
#
loop_
_entity.id
_entity.type
_entity.pdbx_description
1 polymer ?
#
loop_
_entity_poly.entity_id
_entity_poly.type
_entity_poly.pdbx_seq_one_letter_code
_entity_poly.pdbx_strand_id
1 'polypeptide(L)'
;MAANKKIIVISVCVVLLVALVAAAVVATTHRKTLAASPAPKGSTELSTTVKAVKAICQQIEYEETCKRSLTEAAGNITDLKELIKVGFKVTVKEIGDVLNKSTALQKAAKDPSTKDAYEVCKEVLDSAINNIQHSIDNFDLSDISSLDDHVFDLKTWIASAITCHETCLDSFENTTGNTAQEMKKLLKTSKELTINSYEMVKEISKVFSTFQVPGFSRRLLSSRALPSWVKGGKRHLLQANSATIKPDVVVAQDGTGKYKTINEALKEAPMKGTKPFVIHIKAGVYAEYVYIPKKMNYIVFIGDGPSKTKITGNKSYAQGVKTFKTATVAVDGWYFVAKDIGFENTAGSVGHQAVALRVSSDEALIYNCQINGYQDTLYAHDGRQFYRDCTISGTIDFIFGDAEAVFQNCKMVIRRPGENQDCMVTAQGRTQAVMHTGTVLQNCVVTAEPAFSDPTKPKLKAYLGRPWKAFSRTVVLNSEIDSVIEPGGWAPWSGNMYLDTCWYAEYGNKGPGADMSKRVPWLKKTNGPEQLGDFVPEKFLRGGWHDLLKKMGYGNDGGRKKKAAIIGLSSILLVAMVVAVAVGVTRNKSQSSGNNAPAGNGQVSTSNKAITAICQPTDYKDACVSSLSAAKNTTDPKELIKVSFQAAVKNITDASKNTSVLQEAAKDPKTSHAFENCQELLGIAVDDLKRSFDKVGSFDVSKLDDYVDDLKTWLSGVITYQETCLDGFENITGDAGEKMKKLLKTSGELSSNGLAMVSELSKLLKSFQIPNLSRRLLQETSDDEVPSWADAGRRRLLQANLNSLKPNAVVAQDGSGKFRTINDALKAAPPPKSNQTYVILIKAGVYKEYIEIPRHQNDIVFIGEGADKTRITGNKNFVDGIGTYKTATVAVMGDRFFARDIGFENSAGPTKHQAVALRVSADKSIFYRCNMDGYQDTLYTHTYRQFYRDCKITGTIDFIFGDAAAIFQNCKMVVRKPLENQACMVTAQGRKDQRSTGIIVLQNCYITAEPAFLAVKPAIASYLGRPWKEFSRTIVMQSFIDTNIVPEGWSPWAGTYALDTCYYAEFSNRGPGANQAKRVTWKGIKKISAQEAEGYTPRNRFTTRDGRPRPYLQKMSNDREDPANKFHTLQPLRDLESNWAVDLAKNLEEYLLKICSGEITGEIDDGGRLSVNFAEAALLLQGSIQVYSRKVEYLYSLVLHALEFISEKK
;
A
#
# COMPACT_ATOMS: atom_id res chain seq x y z
N MET A 1 16.15 25.92 55.31
CA MET A 1 15.96 24.70 56.12
C MET A 1 14.94 23.68 55.55
N ALA A 2 14.14 23.98 54.50
CA ALA A 2 13.11 23.05 54.00
C ALA A 2 13.58 22.01 52.95
N ALA A 3 14.72 22.22 52.28
CA ALA A 3 15.20 21.31 51.23
C ALA A 3 15.77 19.98 51.79
N ASN A 4 16.60 20.04 52.84
CA ASN A 4 17.32 18.86 53.35
C ASN A 4 16.39 17.80 53.98
N LYS A 5 15.21 18.17 54.50
CA LYS A 5 14.26 17.19 55.04
C LYS A 5 13.67 16.24 53.98
N LYS A 6 13.56 16.65 52.72
CA LYS A 6 13.04 15.78 51.65
C LYS A 6 14.05 14.72 51.19
N ILE A 7 15.34 15.07 51.16
CA ILE A 7 16.40 14.13 50.74
C ILE A 7 16.57 13.01 51.77
N ILE A 8 16.54 13.33 53.07
CA ILE A 8 16.65 12.33 54.15
C ILE A 8 15.49 11.32 54.10
N VAL A 9 14.25 11.77 53.90
CA VAL A 9 13.07 10.87 53.80
C VAL A 9 13.19 9.94 52.58
N ILE A 10 13.62 10.45 51.42
CA ILE A 10 13.81 9.62 50.21
C ILE A 10 14.91 8.58 50.44
N SER A 11 16.04 8.94 51.05
CA SER A 11 17.12 8.01 51.36
C SER A 11 16.68 6.90 52.32
N VAL A 12 15.92 7.23 53.38
CA VAL A 12 15.39 6.24 54.33
C VAL A 12 14.40 5.29 53.65
N CYS A 13 13.53 5.79 52.77
CA CYS A 13 12.61 4.94 52.00
C CYS A 13 13.35 3.98 51.05
N VAL A 14 14.43 4.42 50.39
CA VAL A 14 15.23 3.55 49.51
C VAL A 14 15.96 2.46 50.30
N VAL A 15 16.54 2.78 51.46
CA VAL A 15 17.22 1.80 52.33
C VAL A 15 16.25 0.73 52.85
N LEU A 16 15.05 1.12 53.29
CA LEU A 16 14.00 0.19 53.70
C LEU A 16 13.54 -0.74 52.56
N LEU A 17 13.47 -0.22 51.33
CA LEU A 17 13.03 -0.99 50.16
C LEU A 17 14.10 -2.01 49.71
N VAL A 18 15.39 -1.66 49.81
CA VAL A 18 16.50 -2.61 49.57
C VAL A 18 16.55 -3.70 50.64
N ALA A 19 16.31 -3.36 51.92
CA ALA A 19 16.26 -4.35 53.01
C ALA A 19 15.12 -5.38 52.83
N LEU A 20 13.94 -4.94 52.38
CA LEU A 20 12.81 -5.83 52.07
C LEU A 20 13.09 -6.79 50.91
N VAL A 21 13.79 -6.33 49.87
CA VAL A 21 14.19 -7.19 48.74
C VAL A 21 15.26 -8.21 49.16
N ALA A 22 16.23 -7.82 50.00
CA ALA A 22 17.22 -8.75 50.53
C ALA A 22 16.59 -9.88 51.38
N ALA A 23 15.61 -9.56 52.22
CA ALA A 23 14.88 -10.54 53.02
C ALA A 23 14.12 -11.57 52.16
N ALA A 24 13.54 -11.14 51.03
CA ALA A 24 12.83 -12.04 50.11
C ALA A 24 13.77 -13.00 49.36
N VAL A 25 15.01 -12.58 49.06
CA VAL A 25 16.02 -13.43 48.42
C VAL A 25 16.53 -14.51 49.37
N VAL A 26 16.81 -14.18 50.64
CA VAL A 26 17.27 -15.18 51.64
C VAL A 26 16.20 -16.26 51.91
N ALA A 27 14.92 -15.89 51.86
CA ALA A 27 13.80 -16.82 52.08
C ALA A 27 13.62 -17.88 50.98
N THR A 28 14.19 -17.70 49.78
CA THR A 28 14.02 -18.64 48.66
C THR A 28 15.15 -19.67 48.52
N THR A 29 16.27 -19.50 49.23
CA THR A 29 17.43 -20.41 49.17
C THR A 29 17.40 -21.61 50.13
N HIS A 30 16.41 -21.74 51.02
CA HIS A 30 16.30 -22.88 51.94
C HIS A 30 15.08 -23.78 51.66
N ARG A 31 15.17 -24.63 50.63
CA ARG A 31 14.46 -25.94 50.64
C ARG A 31 15.05 -26.98 49.67
N LYS A 32 15.52 -28.09 50.29
CA LYS A 32 15.77 -29.44 49.76
C LYS A 32 17.11 -29.73 49.04
N THR A 33 17.96 -30.44 49.78
CA THR A 33 18.96 -31.41 49.30
C THR A 33 18.87 -32.68 50.18
N LEU A 34 19.42 -33.82 49.71
CA LEU A 34 19.48 -35.17 50.35
C LEU A 34 18.20 -36.03 50.20
N ALA A 35 18.23 -37.33 49.86
CA ALA A 35 19.31 -38.24 49.41
C ALA A 35 18.75 -39.46 48.59
N ALA A 36 19.62 -40.31 48.01
CA ALA A 36 19.28 -41.52 47.20
C ALA A 36 19.09 -42.80 48.08
N SER A 37 18.88 -44.05 47.61
CA SER A 37 19.08 -44.80 46.33
C SER A 37 18.24 -46.13 46.39
N PRO A 38 18.27 -47.15 45.48
CA PRO A 38 19.07 -47.37 44.25
C PRO A 38 18.23 -47.72 42.97
N ALA A 39 18.29 -48.96 42.43
CA ALA A 39 17.74 -49.37 41.11
C ALA A 39 17.25 -50.85 41.06
N PRO A 40 16.60 -51.30 39.95
CA PRO A 40 17.39 -52.01 38.91
C PRO A 40 17.05 -51.74 37.42
N LYS A 41 18.08 -51.97 36.60
CA LYS A 41 18.23 -52.12 35.12
C LYS A 41 16.97 -52.31 34.24
N GLY A 42 16.92 -51.67 33.06
CA GLY A 42 15.89 -52.02 32.06
C GLY A 42 15.92 -51.45 30.63
N SER A 43 16.55 -50.31 30.32
CA SER A 43 16.81 -49.87 28.92
C SER A 43 17.71 -48.63 28.89
N THR A 44 18.58 -48.50 27.89
CA THR A 44 19.37 -47.28 27.66
C THR A 44 18.50 -46.21 27.01
N GLU A 45 17.81 -45.42 27.82
CA GLU A 45 17.19 -44.19 27.33
C GLU A 45 18.25 -43.23 26.78
N LEU A 46 18.21 -43.01 25.46
CA LEU A 46 18.94 -41.93 24.81
C LEU A 46 18.58 -40.60 25.49
N SER A 47 19.59 -39.78 25.85
CA SER A 47 19.31 -38.49 26.49
C SER A 47 18.44 -37.60 25.59
N THR A 48 17.66 -36.73 26.22
CA THR A 48 16.70 -35.85 25.53
C THR A 48 17.38 -35.01 24.44
N THR A 49 18.63 -34.61 24.64
CA THR A 49 19.44 -33.89 23.63
C THR A 49 19.76 -34.74 22.41
N VAL A 50 20.12 -36.01 22.58
CA VAL A 50 20.40 -36.91 21.43
C VAL A 50 19.12 -37.20 20.62
N LYS A 51 17.97 -37.33 21.30
CA LYS A 51 16.66 -37.42 20.64
C LYS A 51 16.35 -36.14 19.81
N ALA A 52 16.62 -34.96 20.36
CA ALA A 52 16.40 -33.67 19.67
C ALA A 52 17.35 -33.44 18.48
N VAL A 53 18.66 -33.69 18.64
CA VAL A 53 19.64 -33.57 17.55
C VAL A 53 19.30 -34.52 16.40
N LYS A 54 18.92 -35.77 16.72
CA LYS A 54 18.49 -36.74 15.70
C LYS A 54 17.26 -36.26 14.92
N ALA A 55 16.26 -35.72 15.61
CA ALA A 55 15.03 -35.22 14.97
C ALA A 55 15.27 -34.03 14.01
N ILE A 56 16.22 -33.13 14.35
CA ILE A 56 16.57 -31.99 13.49
C ILE A 56 17.39 -32.44 12.29
N CYS A 57 18.47 -33.20 12.51
CA CYS A 57 19.38 -33.57 11.44
C CYS A 57 18.78 -34.54 10.40
N GLN A 58 17.76 -35.32 10.77
CA GLN A 58 17.05 -36.24 9.86
C GLN A 58 16.25 -35.56 8.73
N GLN A 59 16.09 -34.23 8.77
CA GLN A 59 15.34 -33.46 7.75
C GLN A 59 16.23 -32.54 6.90
N ILE A 60 17.56 -32.73 6.98
CA ILE A 60 18.59 -31.82 6.45
C ILE A 60 19.51 -32.57 5.47
N GLU A 61 19.91 -31.91 4.39
CA GLU A 61 20.68 -32.47 3.27
C GLU A 61 21.99 -33.15 3.69
N TYR A 62 22.75 -32.57 4.62
CA TYR A 62 24.00 -33.14 5.16
C TYR A 62 23.81 -33.69 6.59
N GLU A 63 22.87 -34.62 6.75
CA GLU A 63 22.50 -35.27 8.01
C GLU A 63 23.71 -35.73 8.86
N GLU A 64 24.69 -36.41 8.26
CA GLU A 64 25.85 -36.95 9.00
C GLU A 64 26.81 -35.85 9.50
N THR A 65 27.02 -34.80 8.70
CA THR A 65 27.79 -33.62 9.15
C THR A 65 27.02 -32.85 10.22
N CYS A 66 25.68 -32.77 10.13
CA CYS A 66 24.82 -32.19 11.18
C CYS A 66 24.92 -32.97 12.51
N LYS A 67 24.75 -34.29 12.48
CA LYS A 67 24.80 -35.17 13.67
C LYS A 67 26.12 -35.02 14.41
N ARG A 68 27.24 -35.25 13.71
CA ARG A 68 28.61 -35.20 14.26
C ARG A 68 28.87 -33.88 14.97
N SER A 69 28.67 -32.77 14.27
CA SER A 69 28.98 -31.43 14.78
C SER A 69 28.06 -30.94 15.89
N LEU A 70 26.79 -31.39 15.95
CA LEU A 70 25.88 -31.05 17.05
C LEU A 70 26.01 -31.99 18.26
N THR A 71 26.22 -33.29 18.06
CA THR A 71 26.39 -34.24 19.17
C THR A 71 27.64 -33.95 20.00
N GLU A 72 28.72 -33.47 19.38
CA GLU A 72 29.94 -33.05 20.09
C GLU A 72 29.75 -31.73 20.87
N ALA A 73 28.80 -30.86 20.49
CA ALA A 73 28.68 -29.50 21.00
C ALA A 73 27.45 -29.23 21.89
N ALA A 74 26.39 -30.04 21.81
CA ALA A 74 25.08 -29.72 22.40
C ALA A 74 24.90 -30.07 23.89
N GLY A 75 25.80 -30.86 24.50
CA GLY A 75 25.73 -31.20 25.93
C GLY A 75 24.37 -31.76 26.38
N ASN A 76 23.79 -31.20 27.45
CA ASN A 76 22.44 -31.50 27.95
C ASN A 76 21.43 -30.37 27.65
N ILE A 77 21.49 -29.78 26.44
CA ILE A 77 20.53 -28.75 26.03
C ILE A 77 19.17 -29.38 25.69
N THR A 78 18.10 -28.82 26.25
CA THR A 78 16.69 -29.20 25.99
C THR A 78 15.90 -28.12 25.23
N ASP A 79 16.39 -26.89 25.16
CA ASP A 79 15.77 -25.79 24.39
C ASP A 79 16.28 -25.79 22.94
N LEU A 80 15.32 -25.89 22.01
CA LEU A 80 15.56 -25.81 20.57
C LEU A 80 16.28 -24.51 20.18
N LYS A 81 15.94 -23.36 20.80
CA LYS A 81 16.52 -22.05 20.48
C LYS A 81 18.02 -22.03 20.74
N GLU A 82 18.45 -22.56 21.89
CA GLU A 82 19.87 -22.63 22.24
C GLU A 82 20.61 -23.67 21.41
N LEU A 83 19.97 -24.79 21.04
CA LEU A 83 20.55 -25.80 20.15
C LEU A 83 20.88 -25.23 18.76
N ILE A 84 20.02 -24.34 18.22
CA ILE A 84 20.28 -23.65 16.93
C ILE A 84 21.44 -22.66 17.04
N LYS A 85 21.51 -21.88 18.13
CA LYS A 85 22.65 -21.00 18.40
C LYS A 85 23.97 -21.79 18.56
N VAL A 86 23.93 -22.99 19.14
CA VAL A 86 25.10 -23.88 19.18
C VAL A 86 25.50 -24.29 17.75
N GLY A 87 24.55 -24.69 16.90
CA GLY A 87 24.82 -24.99 15.48
C GLY A 87 25.53 -23.84 14.75
N PHE A 88 25.01 -22.61 14.86
CA PHE A 88 25.67 -21.44 14.25
C PHE A 88 27.07 -21.19 14.82
N LYS A 89 27.28 -21.32 16.14
CA LYS A 89 28.60 -21.16 16.77
C LYS A 89 29.61 -22.21 16.29
N VAL A 90 29.17 -23.45 16.08
CA VAL A 90 30.01 -24.51 15.52
C VAL A 90 30.40 -24.17 14.07
N THR A 91 29.46 -23.67 13.26
CA THR A 91 29.75 -23.20 11.90
C THR A 91 30.75 -22.04 11.89
N VAL A 92 30.57 -21.02 12.73
CA VAL A 92 31.54 -19.91 12.88
C VAL A 92 32.93 -20.42 13.27
N LYS A 93 33.01 -21.38 14.21
CA LYS A 93 34.27 -21.98 14.61
C LYS A 93 34.96 -22.70 13.44
N GLU A 94 34.26 -23.56 12.71
CA GLU A 94 34.85 -24.29 11.57
C GLU A 94 35.35 -23.31 10.50
N ILE A 95 34.58 -22.27 10.15
CA ILE A 95 35.03 -21.26 9.18
C ILE A 95 36.27 -20.51 9.70
N GLY A 96 36.33 -20.20 10.99
CA GLY A 96 37.52 -19.64 11.64
C GLY A 96 38.74 -20.56 11.57
N ASP A 97 38.57 -21.87 11.79
CA ASP A 97 39.64 -22.86 11.69
C ASP A 97 40.12 -23.03 10.23
N VAL A 98 39.21 -22.97 9.24
CA VAL A 98 39.55 -22.93 7.81
C VAL A 98 40.29 -21.63 7.44
N LEU A 99 39.84 -20.47 7.95
CA LEU A 99 40.50 -19.17 7.73
C LEU A 99 41.92 -19.15 8.31
N ASN A 100 42.12 -19.70 9.52
CA ASN A 100 43.43 -19.86 10.15
C ASN A 100 44.35 -20.76 9.29
N LYS A 101 43.87 -21.94 8.88
CA LYS A 101 44.61 -22.86 8.00
C LYS A 101 44.95 -22.23 6.64
N SER A 102 44.04 -21.45 6.06
CA SER A 102 44.27 -20.74 4.79
C SER A 102 45.51 -19.83 4.83
N THR A 103 45.84 -19.27 6.01
CA THR A 103 47.03 -18.43 6.17
C THR A 103 48.33 -19.22 6.16
N ALA A 104 48.34 -20.45 6.68
CA ALA A 104 49.48 -21.35 6.54
C ALA A 104 49.61 -21.86 5.10
N LEU A 105 48.49 -22.28 4.48
CA LEU A 105 48.48 -22.79 3.11
C LEU A 105 48.86 -21.73 2.07
N GLN A 106 48.48 -20.46 2.26
CA GLN A 106 48.92 -19.36 1.39
C GLN A 106 50.44 -19.14 1.45
N LYS A 107 51.06 -19.26 2.63
CA LYS A 107 52.52 -19.17 2.77
C LYS A 107 53.23 -20.34 2.09
N ALA A 108 52.61 -21.51 2.06
CA ALA A 108 53.12 -22.72 1.39
C ALA A 108 52.86 -22.75 -0.13
N ALA A 109 51.90 -21.96 -0.63
CA ALA A 109 51.64 -21.84 -2.07
C ALA A 109 52.85 -21.25 -2.81
N LYS A 110 53.20 -21.83 -3.96
CA LYS A 110 54.39 -21.42 -4.72
C LYS A 110 54.05 -20.43 -5.84
N ASP A 111 52.96 -20.67 -6.57
CA ASP A 111 52.54 -19.83 -7.69
C ASP A 111 51.73 -18.59 -7.24
N PRO A 112 51.84 -17.45 -7.95
CA PRO A 112 51.08 -16.23 -7.62
C PRO A 112 49.56 -16.42 -7.73
N SER A 113 49.08 -17.09 -8.77
CA SER A 113 47.64 -17.32 -9.03
C SER A 113 46.92 -18.00 -7.86
N THR A 114 47.57 -18.95 -7.19
CA THR A 114 47.06 -19.60 -5.99
C THR A 114 47.17 -18.71 -4.75
N LYS A 115 48.23 -17.89 -4.61
CA LYS A 115 48.34 -16.90 -3.52
C LYS A 115 47.21 -15.87 -3.58
N ASP A 116 46.89 -15.36 -4.76
CA ASP A 116 45.80 -14.42 -4.99
C ASP A 116 44.43 -15.05 -4.70
N ALA A 117 44.26 -16.34 -5.05
CA ALA A 117 43.06 -17.09 -4.71
C ALA A 117 42.85 -17.21 -3.19
N TYR A 118 43.94 -17.39 -2.41
CA TYR A 118 43.87 -17.32 -0.95
C TYR A 118 43.52 -15.92 -0.42
N GLU A 119 43.96 -14.84 -1.07
CA GLU A 119 43.57 -13.47 -0.65
C GLU A 119 42.07 -13.22 -0.83
N VAL A 120 41.52 -13.59 -1.99
CA VAL A 120 40.07 -13.53 -2.22
C VAL A 120 39.35 -14.40 -1.20
N CYS A 121 39.81 -15.65 -1.02
CA CYS A 121 39.17 -16.58 -0.10
C CYS A 121 39.13 -16.05 1.36
N LYS A 122 40.22 -15.45 1.85
CA LYS A 122 40.28 -14.87 3.20
C LYS A 122 39.25 -13.75 3.39
N GLU A 123 39.11 -12.87 2.41
CA GLU A 123 38.18 -11.73 2.44
C GLU A 123 36.71 -12.19 2.47
N VAL A 124 36.37 -13.20 1.67
CA VAL A 124 35.00 -13.75 1.66
C VAL A 124 34.74 -14.66 2.88
N LEU A 125 35.72 -15.40 3.40
CA LEU A 125 35.54 -16.18 4.64
C LEU A 125 35.39 -15.30 5.89
N ASP A 126 36.11 -14.18 6.00
CA ASP A 126 35.84 -13.17 7.06
C ASP A 126 34.41 -12.62 6.90
N SER A 127 33.98 -12.33 5.66
CA SER A 127 32.60 -11.88 5.37
C SER A 127 31.55 -12.94 5.75
N ALA A 128 31.82 -14.23 5.52
CA ALA A 128 30.96 -15.34 5.93
C ALA A 128 30.82 -15.43 7.46
N ILE A 129 31.93 -15.31 8.20
CA ILE A 129 31.93 -15.23 9.67
C ILE A 129 31.07 -14.05 10.15
N ASN A 130 31.27 -12.85 9.58
CA ASN A 130 30.50 -11.67 9.96
C ASN A 130 28.98 -11.87 9.72
N ASN A 131 28.59 -12.48 8.59
CA ASN A 131 27.18 -12.76 8.27
C ASN A 131 26.53 -13.75 9.26
N ILE A 132 27.24 -14.85 9.62
CA ILE A 132 26.71 -15.85 10.55
C ILE A 132 26.74 -15.33 11.99
N GLN A 133 27.76 -14.56 12.39
CA GLN A 133 27.78 -13.92 13.71
C GLN A 133 26.64 -12.91 13.85
N HIS A 134 26.33 -12.13 12.81
CA HIS A 134 25.15 -11.26 12.82
C HIS A 134 23.85 -12.06 12.93
N SER A 135 23.79 -13.25 12.32
CA SER A 135 22.66 -14.17 12.46
C SER A 135 22.50 -14.65 13.91
N ILE A 136 23.60 -14.99 14.61
CA ILE A 136 23.59 -15.34 16.05
C ILE A 136 23.10 -14.16 16.90
N ASP A 137 23.66 -12.97 16.67
CA ASP A 137 23.41 -11.78 17.49
C ASP A 137 21.96 -11.29 17.42
N ASN A 138 21.26 -11.57 16.31
CA ASN A 138 19.85 -11.21 16.09
C ASN A 138 18.88 -12.41 16.21
N PHE A 139 19.35 -13.60 16.65
CA PHE A 139 18.50 -14.78 16.79
C PHE A 139 17.59 -14.71 18.04
N ASP A 140 16.44 -14.05 17.91
CA ASP A 140 15.39 -14.03 18.92
C ASP A 140 14.05 -14.60 18.39
N LEU A 141 13.41 -15.41 19.25
CA LEU A 141 12.12 -16.07 19.01
C LEU A 141 11.04 -15.56 19.99
N SER A 142 11.32 -14.50 20.74
CA SER A 142 10.44 -13.99 21.81
C SER A 142 9.25 -13.18 21.29
N ASP A 143 9.32 -12.66 20.06
CA ASP A 143 8.28 -11.89 19.40
C ASP A 143 7.71 -12.64 18.17
N ILE A 144 6.55 -13.28 18.37
CA ILE A 144 5.85 -14.03 17.33
C ILE A 144 5.38 -13.12 16.19
N SER A 145 5.25 -11.80 16.41
CA SER A 145 4.73 -10.86 15.40
C SER A 145 5.77 -10.43 14.35
N SER A 146 7.06 -10.57 14.65
CA SER A 146 8.19 -10.25 13.75
C SER A 146 8.96 -11.48 13.26
N LEU A 147 8.53 -12.68 13.66
CA LEU A 147 9.25 -13.94 13.45
C LEU A 147 9.48 -14.29 11.97
N ASP A 148 8.53 -14.04 11.06
CA ASP A 148 8.68 -14.37 9.63
C ASP A 148 9.68 -13.44 8.91
N ASP A 149 9.77 -12.16 9.33
CA ASP A 149 10.78 -11.22 8.85
C ASP A 149 12.17 -11.58 9.41
N HIS A 150 12.28 -11.89 10.71
CA HIS A 150 13.54 -12.35 11.31
C HIS A 150 14.05 -13.64 10.68
N VAL A 151 13.17 -14.62 10.43
CA VAL A 151 13.52 -15.87 9.72
C VAL A 151 13.92 -15.62 8.27
N PHE A 152 13.40 -14.57 7.63
CA PHE A 152 13.85 -14.16 6.29
C PHE A 152 15.26 -13.53 6.33
N ASP A 153 15.48 -12.53 7.19
CA ASP A 153 16.79 -11.88 7.37
C ASP A 153 17.91 -12.91 7.67
N LEU A 154 17.65 -13.86 8.56
CA LEU A 154 18.56 -14.97 8.87
C LEU A 154 18.89 -15.83 7.64
N LYS A 155 17.89 -16.14 6.81
CA LYS A 155 18.11 -16.87 5.55
C LYS A 155 18.98 -16.04 4.60
N THR A 156 18.74 -14.74 4.43
CA THR A 156 19.53 -13.85 3.55
C THR A 156 21.00 -13.81 3.97
N TRP A 157 21.29 -13.67 5.26
CA TRP A 157 22.67 -13.59 5.76
C TRP A 157 23.40 -14.94 5.64
N ILE A 158 22.74 -16.06 5.97
CA ILE A 158 23.34 -17.39 5.80
C ILE A 158 23.52 -17.73 4.31
N ALA A 159 22.56 -17.38 3.44
CA ALA A 159 22.73 -17.50 1.98
C ALA A 159 23.95 -16.70 1.48
N SER A 160 24.13 -15.48 1.97
CA SER A 160 25.30 -14.65 1.65
C SER A 160 26.61 -15.27 2.16
N ALA A 161 26.60 -16.01 3.27
CA ALA A 161 27.74 -16.80 3.73
C ALA A 161 28.02 -18.01 2.82
N ILE A 162 26.98 -18.71 2.33
CA ILE A 162 27.14 -19.78 1.32
C ILE A 162 27.78 -19.20 0.05
N THR A 163 27.29 -18.08 -0.46
CA THR A 163 27.88 -17.39 -1.63
C THR A 163 29.36 -17.06 -1.42
N CYS A 164 29.75 -16.63 -0.22
CA CYS A 164 31.16 -16.40 0.11
C CYS A 164 32.01 -17.68 0.02
N HIS A 165 31.49 -18.85 0.44
CA HIS A 165 32.18 -20.14 0.24
C HIS A 165 32.35 -20.48 -1.24
N GLU A 166 31.34 -20.22 -2.07
CA GLU A 166 31.42 -20.46 -3.52
C GLU A 166 32.45 -19.53 -4.18
N THR A 167 32.43 -18.22 -3.90
CA THR A 167 33.42 -17.29 -4.46
C THR A 167 34.86 -17.62 -4.03
N CYS A 168 35.04 -18.16 -2.82
CA CYS A 168 36.33 -18.73 -2.45
C CYS A 168 36.69 -19.94 -3.33
N LEU A 169 35.79 -20.93 -3.48
CA LEU A 169 36.02 -22.13 -4.32
C LEU A 169 36.33 -21.76 -5.78
N ASP A 170 35.56 -20.84 -6.35
CA ASP A 170 35.67 -20.34 -7.73
C ASP A 170 37.04 -19.68 -7.97
N SER A 171 37.59 -18.99 -6.97
CA SER A 171 38.94 -18.42 -7.04
C SER A 171 40.04 -19.48 -7.25
N PHE A 172 39.75 -20.74 -6.89
CA PHE A 172 40.62 -21.90 -7.12
C PHE A 172 40.17 -22.80 -8.29
N GLU A 173 39.12 -22.49 -9.08
CA GLU A 173 38.67 -23.37 -10.19
C GLU A 173 39.83 -23.69 -11.15
N ASN A 174 40.61 -22.67 -11.55
CA ASN A 174 41.76 -22.78 -12.45
C ASN A 174 43.13 -22.82 -11.73
N THR A 175 43.22 -23.28 -10.48
CA THR A 175 44.50 -23.44 -9.77
C THR A 175 44.87 -24.91 -9.56
N THR A 176 46.16 -25.20 -9.74
CA THR A 176 46.72 -26.56 -9.71
C THR A 176 47.80 -26.68 -8.64
N GLY A 177 47.57 -27.49 -7.60
CA GLY A 177 48.56 -27.76 -6.56
C GLY A 177 47.96 -28.39 -5.31
N ASN A 178 48.80 -29.05 -4.51
CA ASN A 178 48.36 -29.79 -3.32
C ASN A 178 47.67 -28.87 -2.29
N THR A 179 48.18 -27.64 -2.10
CA THR A 179 47.58 -26.65 -1.19
C THR A 179 46.19 -26.22 -1.65
N ALA A 180 46.00 -25.99 -2.96
CA ALA A 180 44.70 -25.66 -3.53
C ALA A 180 43.69 -26.82 -3.39
N GLN A 181 44.12 -28.07 -3.58
CA GLN A 181 43.29 -29.25 -3.34
C GLN A 181 42.92 -29.42 -1.85
N GLU A 182 43.87 -29.20 -0.95
CA GLU A 182 43.63 -29.22 0.50
C GLU A 182 42.64 -28.12 0.92
N MET A 183 42.75 -26.92 0.35
CA MET A 183 41.81 -25.83 0.61
C MET A 183 40.40 -26.16 0.10
N LYS A 184 40.26 -26.72 -1.12
CA LYS A 184 38.96 -27.21 -1.64
C LYS A 184 38.34 -28.27 -0.70
N LYS A 185 39.16 -29.14 -0.10
CA LYS A 185 38.70 -30.13 0.90
C LYS A 185 38.23 -29.49 2.21
N LEU A 186 38.97 -28.51 2.73
CA LEU A 186 38.60 -27.76 3.95
C LEU A 186 37.30 -26.94 3.77
N LEU A 187 37.14 -26.34 2.59
CA LEU A 187 35.94 -25.57 2.24
C LEU A 187 34.68 -26.45 2.14
N LYS A 188 34.81 -27.72 1.78
CA LYS A 188 33.68 -28.65 1.69
C LYS A 188 32.94 -28.77 3.04
N THR A 189 33.65 -29.10 4.12
CA THR A 189 33.03 -29.28 5.46
C THR A 189 32.37 -28.00 5.98
N SER A 190 33.05 -26.86 5.84
CA SER A 190 32.54 -25.56 6.31
C SER A 190 31.32 -25.08 5.50
N LYS A 191 31.31 -25.34 4.18
CA LYS A 191 30.14 -25.13 3.31
C LYS A 191 28.96 -26.03 3.71
N GLU A 192 29.17 -27.33 3.93
CA GLU A 192 28.12 -28.26 4.40
C GLU A 192 27.48 -27.78 5.71
N LEU A 193 28.29 -27.33 6.69
CA LEU A 193 27.78 -26.79 7.96
C LEU A 193 27.00 -25.47 7.79
N THR A 194 27.40 -24.63 6.84
CA THR A 194 26.69 -23.38 6.52
C THR A 194 25.35 -23.66 5.84
N ILE A 195 25.29 -24.67 4.95
CA ILE A 195 24.03 -25.12 4.35
C ILE A 195 23.12 -25.74 5.42
N ASN A 196 23.64 -26.61 6.29
CA ASN A 196 22.88 -27.15 7.42
C ASN A 196 22.31 -26.04 8.31
N SER A 197 23.08 -24.98 8.56
CA SER A 197 22.60 -23.81 9.32
C SER A 197 21.42 -23.10 8.64
N TYR A 198 21.44 -22.98 7.31
CA TYR A 198 20.32 -22.44 6.53
C TYR A 198 19.08 -23.35 6.61
N GLU A 199 19.28 -24.66 6.49
CA GLU A 199 18.21 -25.65 6.53
C GLU A 199 17.54 -25.73 7.91
N MET A 200 18.31 -25.65 9.00
CA MET A 200 17.75 -25.52 10.37
C MET A 200 16.79 -24.32 10.47
N VAL A 201 17.14 -23.16 9.90
CA VAL A 201 16.26 -21.97 9.88
C VAL A 201 15.00 -22.17 9.02
N LYS A 202 15.12 -22.92 7.92
CA LYS A 202 14.01 -23.31 7.05
C LYS A 202 13.03 -24.27 7.75
N GLU A 203 13.50 -25.25 8.51
CA GLU A 203 12.60 -26.19 9.21
C GLU A 203 11.83 -25.53 10.36
N ILE A 204 12.45 -24.61 11.10
CA ILE A 204 11.75 -23.74 12.07
C ILE A 204 10.61 -22.98 11.39
N SER A 205 10.88 -22.40 10.21
CA SER A 205 9.89 -21.70 9.38
C SER A 205 8.67 -22.57 9.07
N LYS A 206 8.88 -23.88 8.80
CA LYS A 206 7.78 -24.82 8.53
C LYS A 206 6.94 -25.10 9.76
N VAL A 207 7.56 -25.39 10.91
CA VAL A 207 6.85 -25.69 12.17
C VAL A 207 5.88 -24.56 12.55
N PHE A 208 6.31 -23.29 12.40
CA PHE A 208 5.44 -22.14 12.64
C PHE A 208 4.41 -21.89 11.53
N SER A 209 4.69 -22.23 10.26
CA SER A 209 3.71 -22.12 9.17
C SER A 209 2.48 -23.01 9.36
N THR A 210 2.60 -24.13 10.09
CA THR A 210 1.49 -25.03 10.43
C THR A 210 0.39 -24.39 11.29
N PHE A 211 0.64 -23.21 11.88
CA PHE A 211 -0.33 -22.45 12.68
C PHE A 211 -0.96 -21.26 11.91
N GLN A 212 -0.73 -21.12 10.60
CA GLN A 212 -1.26 -20.00 9.80
C GLN A 212 -2.59 -20.31 9.10
N VAL A 213 -3.52 -19.34 9.18
CA VAL A 213 -4.72 -19.27 8.34
C VAL A 213 -4.36 -18.66 6.97
N PRO A 214 -4.80 -19.24 5.83
CA PRO A 214 -4.33 -18.82 4.51
C PRO A 214 -4.95 -17.50 4.05
N GLY A 215 -4.16 -16.62 3.42
CA GLY A 215 -4.68 -15.36 2.88
C GLY A 215 -3.70 -14.34 2.32
N PHE A 216 -2.67 -14.73 1.55
CA PHE A 216 -1.73 -13.76 0.96
C PHE A 216 -1.21 -14.11 -0.45
N SER A 217 -1.82 -13.55 -1.50
CA SER A 217 -1.06 -13.06 -2.66
C SER A 217 -1.84 -12.11 -3.56
N ARG A 218 -1.07 -11.20 -4.18
CA ARG A 218 -1.20 -10.60 -5.53
C ARG A 218 -1.30 -9.06 -5.58
N ARG A 219 -0.15 -8.42 -5.80
CA ARG A 219 -0.04 -7.24 -6.68
C ARG A 219 1.24 -7.38 -7.53
N LEU A 220 1.09 -7.58 -8.84
CA LEU A 220 2.19 -7.30 -9.77
C LEU A 220 2.35 -5.79 -9.90
N LEU A 221 3.60 -5.34 -9.97
CA LEU A 221 3.96 -3.94 -10.06
C LEU A 221 3.67 -3.36 -11.45
N SER A 222 3.24 -2.11 -11.44
CA SER A 222 3.15 -1.21 -12.59
C SER A 222 4.14 -0.06 -12.39
N SER A 223 4.61 0.52 -13.48
CA SER A 223 5.90 1.21 -13.58
C SER A 223 6.00 2.61 -12.94
N ARG A 224 7.26 3.05 -12.75
CA ARG A 224 7.76 4.43 -12.48
C ARG A 224 7.73 5.01 -11.05
N ALA A 225 7.03 4.48 -10.05
CA ALA A 225 7.15 4.97 -8.65
C ALA A 225 8.09 4.12 -7.76
N LEU A 226 8.90 4.72 -6.88
CA LEU A 226 9.84 4.01 -5.99
C LEU A 226 9.10 3.03 -5.04
N PRO A 227 9.38 1.72 -5.07
CA PRO A 227 8.54 0.71 -4.39
C PRO A 227 8.35 0.92 -2.88
N SER A 228 7.19 0.53 -2.37
CA SER A 228 6.72 0.65 -0.96
C SER A 228 7.74 0.21 0.08
N TRP A 229 8.43 -0.91 -0.18
CA TRP A 229 9.40 -1.52 0.72
C TRP A 229 10.70 -0.72 0.90
N VAL A 230 11.09 0.16 -0.03
CA VAL A 230 12.25 1.05 0.14
C VAL A 230 11.94 2.05 1.27
N LYS A 231 12.49 1.85 2.47
CA LYS A 231 12.09 2.66 3.64
C LYS A 231 12.41 4.14 3.50
N GLY A 232 11.65 4.94 4.25
CA GLY A 232 11.61 6.40 4.15
C GLY A 232 12.97 7.10 4.11
N GLY A 233 13.98 6.65 4.88
CA GLY A 233 15.32 7.25 4.84
C GLY A 233 15.99 7.10 3.48
N LYS A 234 16.01 5.88 2.93
CA LYS A 234 16.52 5.60 1.58
C LYS A 234 15.64 6.27 0.51
N ARG A 235 14.30 6.20 0.63
CA ARG A 235 13.38 6.85 -0.32
C ARG A 235 13.54 8.39 -0.35
N HIS A 236 13.69 9.05 0.80
CA HIS A 236 13.93 10.49 0.86
C HIS A 236 15.27 10.87 0.24
N LEU A 237 16.33 10.08 0.47
CA LEU A 237 17.63 10.26 -0.17
C LEU A 237 17.55 10.12 -1.71
N LEU A 238 16.73 9.18 -2.21
CA LEU A 238 16.53 9.01 -3.65
C LEU A 238 15.62 10.06 -4.30
N GLN A 239 14.62 10.56 -3.57
CA GLN A 239 13.69 11.58 -4.05
C GLN A 239 14.22 13.01 -3.90
N ALA A 240 15.21 13.22 -3.04
CA ALA A 240 15.87 14.51 -2.90
C ALA A 240 16.68 14.84 -4.15
N ASN A 241 16.55 16.09 -4.61
CA ASN A 241 17.47 16.67 -5.58
C ASN A 241 18.87 16.66 -4.95
N SER A 242 19.89 16.24 -5.71
CA SER A 242 21.27 16.13 -5.20
C SER A 242 21.80 17.46 -4.64
N ALA A 243 21.33 18.60 -5.16
CA ALA A 243 21.61 19.93 -4.62
C ALA A 243 20.98 20.22 -3.23
N THR A 244 20.09 19.36 -2.72
CA THR A 244 19.39 19.52 -1.43
C THR A 244 19.85 18.55 -0.35
N ILE A 245 20.70 17.57 -0.69
CA ILE A 245 21.25 16.62 0.26
C ILE A 245 22.54 17.24 0.82
N LYS A 246 22.57 17.51 2.13
CA LYS A 246 23.80 18.02 2.77
C LYS A 246 24.86 16.91 2.80
N PRO A 247 26.02 17.08 2.13
CA PRO A 247 27.10 16.11 2.22
C PRO A 247 27.87 16.24 3.53
N ASP A 248 28.41 15.13 4.02
CA ASP A 248 29.43 15.12 5.07
C ASP A 248 30.80 15.52 4.49
N VAL A 249 31.08 15.07 3.26
CA VAL A 249 32.31 15.37 2.51
C VAL A 249 31.99 15.65 1.04
N VAL A 250 32.64 16.65 0.46
CA VAL A 250 32.60 16.95 -0.98
C VAL A 250 33.94 16.59 -1.62
N VAL A 251 33.90 15.85 -2.71
CA VAL A 251 35.05 15.45 -3.53
C VAL A 251 34.96 16.18 -4.88
N ALA A 252 36.00 16.91 -5.27
CA ALA A 252 36.05 17.62 -6.54
C ALA A 252 37.49 17.76 -7.06
N GLN A 253 37.72 17.33 -8.32
CA GLN A 253 39.06 17.36 -8.93
C GLN A 253 39.57 18.80 -9.15
N ASP A 254 38.65 19.75 -9.36
CA ASP A 254 38.89 21.19 -9.52
C ASP A 254 39.38 21.89 -8.23
N GLY A 255 39.37 21.21 -7.08
CA GLY A 255 39.75 21.77 -5.78
C GLY A 255 38.65 22.56 -5.06
N THR A 256 37.42 22.57 -5.58
CA THR A 256 36.26 23.20 -4.92
C THR A 256 35.57 22.29 -3.88
N GLY A 257 36.12 21.09 -3.67
CA GLY A 257 35.74 20.13 -2.62
C GLY A 257 36.83 20.02 -1.56
N LYS A 258 36.55 19.30 -0.47
CA LYS A 258 37.51 19.05 0.61
C LYS A 258 38.65 18.12 0.17
N TYR A 259 38.36 17.19 -0.74
CA TYR A 259 39.32 16.24 -1.29
C TYR A 259 39.25 16.19 -2.82
N LYS A 260 40.33 15.74 -3.44
CA LYS A 260 40.40 15.53 -4.90
C LYS A 260 40.06 14.10 -5.31
N THR A 261 40.20 13.15 -4.39
CA THR A 261 39.89 11.72 -4.61
C THR A 261 38.83 11.20 -3.64
N ILE A 262 38.15 10.12 -4.04
CA ILE A 262 37.11 9.44 -3.27
C ILE A 262 37.74 8.62 -2.14
N ASN A 263 38.91 8.01 -2.39
CA ASN A 263 39.68 7.29 -1.37
C ASN A 263 40.18 8.18 -0.24
N GLU A 264 40.41 9.48 -0.47
CA GLU A 264 40.68 10.43 0.61
C GLU A 264 39.43 10.69 1.47
N ALA A 265 38.27 10.91 0.84
CA ALA A 265 37.00 11.09 1.56
C ALA A 265 36.60 9.87 2.38
N LEU A 266 36.85 8.65 1.88
CA LEU A 266 36.57 7.42 2.61
C LEU A 266 37.43 7.22 3.87
N LYS A 267 38.59 7.89 3.99
CA LYS A 267 39.40 7.85 5.22
C LYS A 267 38.73 8.58 6.40
N GLU A 268 37.82 9.50 6.12
CA GLU A 268 36.99 10.14 7.15
C GLU A 268 35.73 9.34 7.50
N ALA A 269 35.37 8.35 6.67
CA ALA A 269 34.16 7.58 6.87
C ALA A 269 34.29 6.61 8.06
N PRO A 270 33.27 6.50 8.94
CA PRO A 270 33.38 5.69 10.15
C PRO A 270 33.41 4.19 9.86
N MET A 271 34.50 3.52 10.26
CA MET A 271 34.72 2.07 10.12
C MET A 271 33.73 1.15 10.87
N LYS A 272 32.80 1.71 11.65
CA LYS A 272 31.58 1.05 12.16
C LYS A 272 30.41 2.00 12.07
N GLY A 273 30.21 2.55 10.86
CA GLY A 273 29.14 3.49 10.54
C GLY A 273 27.80 2.98 11.05
N THR A 274 27.09 3.87 11.75
CA THR A 274 25.70 3.62 12.18
C THR A 274 24.74 4.51 11.41
N LYS A 275 25.19 5.72 11.06
CA LYS A 275 24.46 6.70 10.25
C LYS A 275 25.04 6.72 8.84
N PRO A 276 24.30 7.21 7.84
CA PRO A 276 24.90 7.51 6.56
C PRO A 276 26.08 8.46 6.66
N PHE A 277 27.07 8.20 5.81
CA PHE A 277 28.15 9.11 5.53
C PHE A 277 28.07 9.49 4.05
N VAL A 278 27.66 10.73 3.79
CA VAL A 278 27.31 11.22 2.46
C VAL A 278 28.50 11.88 1.80
N ILE A 279 29.01 11.25 0.75
CA ILE A 279 30.08 11.75 -0.10
C ILE A 279 29.46 12.26 -1.39
N HIS A 280 29.46 13.59 -1.58
CA HIS A 280 29.09 14.23 -2.84
C HIS A 280 30.32 14.32 -3.73
N ILE A 281 30.26 13.68 -4.90
CA ILE A 281 31.35 13.56 -5.86
C ILE A 281 30.95 14.42 -7.06
N LYS A 282 31.61 15.56 -7.25
CA LYS A 282 31.25 16.50 -8.33
C LYS A 282 31.47 15.91 -9.72
N ALA A 283 30.99 16.59 -10.75
CA ALA A 283 31.27 16.24 -12.14
C ALA A 283 32.79 16.11 -12.38
N GLY A 284 33.21 15.03 -13.04
CA GLY A 284 34.62 14.64 -13.17
C GLY A 284 34.78 13.15 -13.50
N VAL A 285 36.01 12.78 -13.88
CA VAL A 285 36.40 11.38 -14.17
C VAL A 285 37.48 10.95 -13.19
N TYR A 286 37.07 10.14 -12.23
CA TYR A 286 37.85 9.69 -11.09
C TYR A 286 38.51 8.34 -11.43
N ALA A 287 39.75 8.40 -11.90
CA ALA A 287 40.56 7.23 -12.22
C ALA A 287 41.17 6.63 -10.94
N GLU A 288 40.34 5.96 -10.14
CA GLU A 288 40.75 5.36 -8.86
C GLU A 288 39.96 4.07 -8.54
N TYR A 289 40.62 3.14 -7.84
CA TYR A 289 39.98 1.93 -7.32
C TYR A 289 39.42 2.20 -5.94
N VAL A 290 38.12 1.98 -5.73
CA VAL A 290 37.41 2.34 -4.50
C VAL A 290 36.93 1.08 -3.79
N TYR A 291 37.23 0.95 -2.49
CA TYR A 291 36.81 -0.20 -1.68
C TYR A 291 36.16 0.24 -0.37
N ILE A 292 34.93 -0.23 -0.13
CA ILE A 292 34.15 0.01 1.08
C ILE A 292 34.07 -1.33 1.85
N PRO A 293 34.90 -1.54 2.90
CA PRO A 293 35.00 -2.83 3.58
C PRO A 293 33.76 -3.18 4.42
N LYS A 294 33.54 -4.47 4.71
CA LYS A 294 32.35 -5.03 5.41
C LYS A 294 31.98 -4.34 6.74
N LYS A 295 32.93 -3.67 7.39
CA LYS A 295 32.74 -2.95 8.67
C LYS A 295 32.23 -1.51 8.46
N MET A 296 32.55 -0.89 7.32
CA MET A 296 32.20 0.48 6.93
C MET A 296 30.78 0.55 6.34
N ASN A 297 29.78 0.43 7.21
CA ASN A 297 28.37 0.45 6.81
C ASN A 297 27.85 1.87 6.53
N TYR A 298 26.74 1.96 5.78
CA TYR A 298 25.97 3.17 5.48
C TYR A 298 26.67 4.22 4.59
N ILE A 299 27.64 3.84 3.76
CA ILE A 299 28.24 4.81 2.82
C ILE A 299 27.23 5.20 1.73
N VAL A 300 27.19 6.49 1.41
CA VAL A 300 26.31 7.07 0.40
C VAL A 300 27.14 7.87 -0.61
N PHE A 301 27.12 7.48 -1.88
CA PHE A 301 27.69 8.23 -2.99
C PHE A 301 26.59 8.98 -3.75
N ILE A 302 26.81 10.27 -4.01
CA ILE A 302 25.95 11.12 -4.83
C ILE A 302 26.83 11.80 -5.88
N GLY A 303 26.49 11.64 -7.16
CA GLY A 303 27.12 12.37 -8.26
C GLY A 303 26.29 13.58 -8.74
N ASP A 304 26.87 14.36 -9.66
CA ASP A 304 26.18 15.46 -10.36
C ASP A 304 25.39 14.99 -11.60
N GLY A 305 25.34 13.68 -11.85
CA GLY A 305 24.65 13.02 -12.95
C GLY A 305 25.43 11.80 -13.46
N PRO A 306 24.76 10.70 -13.86
CA PRO A 306 25.41 9.43 -14.17
C PRO A 306 26.40 9.46 -15.34
N SER A 307 26.24 10.44 -16.25
CA SER A 307 27.17 10.70 -17.35
C SER A 307 28.24 11.75 -17.04
N LYS A 308 28.07 12.53 -15.96
CA LYS A 308 28.93 13.67 -15.57
C LYS A 308 29.96 13.33 -14.49
N THR A 309 29.57 12.53 -13.50
CA THR A 309 30.45 12.00 -12.45
C THR A 309 30.70 10.54 -12.77
N LYS A 310 31.96 10.15 -13.02
CA LYS A 310 32.33 8.75 -13.31
C LYS A 310 33.51 8.29 -12.47
N ILE A 311 33.44 7.09 -11.91
CA ILE A 311 34.57 6.37 -11.32
C ILE A 311 35.02 5.31 -12.32
N THR A 312 36.28 5.33 -12.73
CA THR A 312 36.80 4.52 -13.84
C THR A 312 38.08 3.77 -13.47
N GLY A 313 38.21 2.55 -13.99
CA GLY A 313 39.33 1.64 -13.77
C GLY A 313 39.53 0.72 -14.98
N ASN A 314 40.52 -0.16 -14.92
CA ASN A 314 40.89 -1.07 -16.01
C ASN A 314 41.49 -2.41 -15.56
N LYS A 315 41.33 -2.78 -14.28
CA LYS A 315 41.73 -4.11 -13.79
C LYS A 315 40.90 -5.20 -14.46
N SER A 316 41.55 -6.29 -14.82
CA SER A 316 40.92 -7.37 -15.58
C SER A 316 41.62 -8.71 -15.40
N TYR A 317 40.93 -9.81 -15.72
CA TYR A 317 41.47 -11.16 -15.62
C TYR A 317 42.63 -11.43 -16.57
N ALA A 318 42.65 -10.80 -17.75
CA ALA A 318 43.78 -10.86 -18.67
C ALA A 318 45.10 -10.32 -18.06
N GLN A 319 45.04 -9.48 -17.02
CA GLN A 319 46.19 -8.98 -16.27
C GLN A 319 46.57 -9.88 -15.07
N GLY A 320 45.99 -11.08 -14.96
CA GLY A 320 46.18 -12.02 -13.85
C GLY A 320 45.32 -11.74 -12.61
N VAL A 321 44.53 -10.67 -12.61
CA VAL A 321 43.70 -10.27 -11.45
C VAL A 321 42.43 -11.13 -11.37
N LYS A 322 42.22 -11.84 -10.26
CA LYS A 322 40.99 -12.63 -10.04
C LYS A 322 39.74 -11.74 -10.15
N THR A 323 38.68 -12.19 -10.83
CA THR A 323 37.45 -11.44 -11.12
C THR A 323 36.94 -10.60 -9.95
N PHE A 324 36.85 -11.18 -8.75
CA PHE A 324 36.39 -10.51 -7.53
C PHE A 324 37.19 -9.23 -7.15
N LYS A 325 38.47 -9.16 -7.54
CA LYS A 325 39.41 -8.04 -7.32
C LYS A 325 39.56 -7.12 -8.54
N THR A 326 38.91 -7.42 -9.66
CA THR A 326 38.91 -6.55 -10.86
C THR A 326 38.04 -5.31 -10.72
N ALA A 327 37.13 -5.31 -9.73
CA ALA A 327 36.17 -4.23 -9.50
C ALA A 327 36.83 -2.84 -9.40
N THR A 328 36.39 -1.91 -10.26
CA THR A 328 36.69 -0.47 -10.11
C THR A 328 36.15 0.06 -8.79
N VAL A 329 34.91 -0.30 -8.45
CA VAL A 329 34.30 -0.04 -7.13
C VAL A 329 33.81 -1.34 -6.50
N ALA A 330 34.29 -1.63 -5.30
CA ALA A 330 33.94 -2.81 -4.50
C ALA A 330 33.26 -2.39 -3.19
N VAL A 331 32.07 -2.94 -2.92
CA VAL A 331 31.22 -2.53 -1.80
C VAL A 331 30.79 -3.74 -0.97
N ASP A 332 31.41 -3.90 0.20
CA ASP A 332 31.11 -4.97 1.15
C ASP A 332 30.27 -4.45 2.33
N GLY A 333 30.50 -3.20 2.74
CA GLY A 333 29.79 -2.53 3.84
C GLY A 333 28.29 -2.39 3.56
N TRP A 334 27.46 -2.79 4.52
CA TRP A 334 26.00 -2.88 4.39
C TRP A 334 25.31 -1.52 4.26
N TYR A 335 24.08 -1.55 3.75
CA TYR A 335 23.20 -0.40 3.54
C TYR A 335 23.74 0.66 2.55
N PHE A 336 24.68 0.29 1.67
CA PHE A 336 25.26 1.21 0.69
C PHE A 336 24.21 1.84 -0.24
N VAL A 337 24.42 3.11 -0.58
CA VAL A 337 23.61 3.82 -1.59
C VAL A 337 24.52 4.50 -2.63
N ALA A 338 24.20 4.33 -3.91
CA ALA A 338 24.75 5.13 -5.00
C ALA A 338 23.60 5.84 -5.76
N LYS A 339 23.79 7.13 -6.04
CA LYS A 339 22.84 7.96 -6.78
C LYS A 339 23.53 8.89 -7.77
N ASP A 340 22.96 9.03 -8.96
CA ASP A 340 23.37 10.00 -9.99
C ASP A 340 24.85 9.93 -10.39
N ILE A 341 25.44 8.72 -10.43
CA ILE A 341 26.87 8.49 -10.66
C ILE A 341 27.14 7.33 -11.63
N GLY A 342 28.23 7.43 -12.40
CA GLY A 342 28.73 6.40 -13.29
C GLY A 342 29.84 5.54 -12.66
N PHE A 343 29.80 4.23 -12.91
CA PHE A 343 30.85 3.26 -12.60
C PHE A 343 31.33 2.60 -13.90
N GLU A 344 32.63 2.50 -14.10
CA GLU A 344 33.20 2.09 -15.40
C GLU A 344 34.43 1.20 -15.24
N ASN A 345 34.51 0.14 -16.06
CA ASN A 345 35.75 -0.59 -16.32
C ASN A 345 36.08 -0.54 -17.81
N THR A 346 37.28 -0.06 -18.13
CA THR A 346 37.77 0.28 -19.47
C THR A 346 38.68 -0.78 -20.08
N ALA A 347 38.85 -1.94 -19.44
CA ALA A 347 39.73 -3.02 -19.92
C ALA A 347 39.37 -3.59 -21.31
N GLY A 348 38.17 -3.32 -21.82
CA GLY A 348 37.72 -3.79 -23.13
C GLY A 348 37.31 -5.27 -23.15
N SER A 349 36.87 -5.75 -24.31
CA SER A 349 36.61 -7.18 -24.54
C SER A 349 37.86 -8.06 -24.41
N VAL A 350 39.05 -7.48 -24.66
CA VAL A 350 40.36 -8.13 -24.50
C VAL A 350 40.76 -8.34 -23.03
N GLY A 351 40.12 -7.66 -22.07
CA GLY A 351 40.38 -7.85 -20.64
C GLY A 351 39.82 -9.17 -20.08
N HIS A 352 38.91 -9.82 -20.81
CA HIS A 352 38.00 -10.83 -20.26
C HIS A 352 37.24 -10.25 -19.05
N GLN A 353 37.11 -11.00 -17.94
CA GLN A 353 36.38 -10.56 -16.75
C GLN A 353 36.95 -9.25 -16.19
N ALA A 354 36.13 -8.19 -16.18
CA ALA A 354 36.56 -6.84 -15.80
C ALA A 354 35.41 -6.05 -15.16
N VAL A 355 35.26 -6.20 -13.84
CA VAL A 355 34.11 -5.67 -13.09
C VAL A 355 34.19 -4.14 -12.95
N ALA A 356 33.09 -3.44 -13.21
CA ALA A 356 32.94 -2.01 -12.95
C ALA A 356 32.45 -1.74 -11.52
N LEU A 357 31.40 -2.47 -11.10
CA LEU A 357 30.83 -2.40 -9.75
C LEU A 357 30.64 -3.81 -9.19
N ARG A 358 31.20 -4.07 -8.01
CA ARG A 358 30.92 -5.27 -7.19
C ARG A 358 30.16 -4.86 -5.94
N VAL A 359 29.03 -5.53 -5.69
CA VAL A 359 28.19 -5.28 -4.52
C VAL A 359 28.02 -6.57 -3.73
N SER A 360 28.51 -6.56 -2.50
CA SER A 360 28.44 -7.59 -1.43
C SER A 360 27.81 -7.00 -0.16
N SER A 361 26.97 -5.98 -0.37
CA SER A 361 26.28 -5.21 0.67
C SER A 361 24.85 -5.69 0.78
N ASP A 362 24.47 -6.26 1.93
CA ASP A 362 23.05 -6.41 2.24
C ASP A 362 22.38 -5.04 2.29
N GLU A 363 21.13 -5.01 1.85
CA GLU A 363 20.34 -3.81 1.66
C GLU A 363 20.97 -2.73 0.73
N ALA A 364 21.68 -3.11 -0.33
CA ALA A 364 22.24 -2.15 -1.30
C ALA A 364 21.18 -1.46 -2.17
N LEU A 365 21.42 -0.19 -2.51
CA LEU A 365 20.51 0.63 -3.33
C LEU A 365 21.25 1.47 -4.36
N ILE A 366 21.00 1.23 -5.65
CA ILE A 366 21.66 1.89 -6.76
C ILE A 366 20.59 2.54 -7.64
N TYR A 367 20.63 3.86 -7.81
CA TYR A 367 19.54 4.64 -8.40
C TYR A 367 20.03 5.69 -9.39
N ASN A 368 19.47 5.70 -10.61
CA ASN A 368 19.86 6.62 -11.68
C ASN A 368 21.39 6.62 -11.90
N CYS A 369 21.99 5.43 -11.86
CA CYS A 369 23.42 5.21 -12.10
C CYS A 369 23.67 4.66 -13.51
N GLN A 370 24.87 4.89 -14.02
CA GLN A 370 25.37 4.22 -15.21
C GLN A 370 26.45 3.21 -14.81
N ILE A 371 26.39 1.98 -15.32
CA ILE A 371 27.37 0.93 -15.03
C ILE A 371 27.86 0.37 -16.36
N ASN A 372 29.11 0.67 -16.72
CA ASN A 372 29.67 0.39 -18.03
C ASN A 372 30.86 -0.56 -17.95
N GLY A 373 30.90 -1.54 -18.84
CA GLY A 373 32.05 -2.43 -18.99
C GLY A 373 31.95 -3.25 -20.27
N TYR A 374 32.56 -4.42 -20.25
CA TYR A 374 32.44 -5.43 -21.29
C TYR A 374 32.00 -6.76 -20.68
N GLN A 375 32.92 -7.65 -20.34
CA GLN A 375 32.59 -8.91 -19.67
C GLN A 375 32.56 -8.69 -18.15
N ASP A 376 31.60 -9.31 -17.46
CA ASP A 376 31.45 -9.24 -16.00
C ASP A 376 31.21 -7.82 -15.45
N THR A 377 30.56 -6.92 -16.21
CA THR A 377 30.37 -5.49 -15.85
C THR A 377 29.87 -5.25 -14.41
N LEU A 378 28.78 -5.92 -14.03
CA LEU A 378 28.14 -5.78 -12.71
C LEU A 378 28.16 -7.11 -11.96
N TYR A 379 28.92 -7.16 -10.87
CA TYR A 379 28.95 -8.30 -9.96
C TYR A 379 27.99 -8.06 -8.79
N ALA A 380 26.74 -8.47 -8.96
CA ALA A 380 25.72 -8.51 -7.91
C ALA A 380 25.97 -9.75 -7.02
N HIS A 381 27.03 -9.67 -6.21
CA HIS A 381 27.65 -10.81 -5.52
C HIS A 381 26.73 -11.45 -4.47
N ASP A 382 26.40 -10.74 -3.37
CA ASP A 382 25.58 -11.26 -2.26
C ASP A 382 24.66 -10.19 -1.62
N GLY A 383 23.75 -10.63 -0.75
CA GLY A 383 22.80 -9.78 -0.03
C GLY A 383 21.62 -9.27 -0.87
N ARG A 384 20.75 -8.46 -0.27
CA ARG A 384 19.60 -7.83 -0.94
C ARG A 384 20.00 -6.56 -1.68
N GLN A 385 19.74 -6.50 -2.98
CA GLN A 385 20.18 -5.41 -3.85
C GLN A 385 19.04 -4.91 -4.74
N PHE A 386 18.97 -3.59 -4.88
CA PHE A 386 18.00 -2.95 -5.78
C PHE A 386 18.64 -1.90 -6.68
N TYR A 387 18.52 -2.17 -7.97
CA TYR A 387 18.98 -1.30 -9.06
C TYR A 387 17.75 -0.70 -9.72
N ARG A 388 17.71 0.63 -9.87
CA ARG A 388 16.51 1.28 -10.38
C ARG A 388 16.80 2.52 -11.22
N ASP A 389 16.07 2.62 -12.34
CA ASP A 389 16.20 3.71 -13.30
C ASP A 389 17.68 3.84 -13.80
N CYS A 390 18.44 2.75 -13.76
CA CYS A 390 19.87 2.68 -14.12
C CYS A 390 20.08 2.23 -15.57
N THR A 391 21.21 2.61 -16.17
CA THR A 391 21.68 2.05 -17.45
C THR A 391 22.88 1.16 -17.21
N ILE A 392 22.81 -0.11 -17.64
CA ILE A 392 23.87 -1.11 -17.46
C ILE A 392 24.30 -1.58 -18.85
N SER A 393 25.59 -1.49 -19.17
CA SER A 393 26.12 -1.85 -20.49
C SER A 393 27.29 -2.83 -20.43
N GLY A 394 27.24 -3.85 -21.28
CA GLY A 394 28.24 -4.92 -21.30
C GLY A 394 27.96 -5.97 -22.37
N THR A 395 28.62 -7.12 -22.26
CA THR A 395 28.73 -8.13 -23.32
C THR A 395 28.46 -9.55 -22.81
N ILE A 396 29.50 -10.24 -22.33
CA ILE A 396 29.41 -11.57 -21.72
C ILE A 396 29.08 -11.40 -20.23
N ASP A 397 28.08 -12.15 -19.76
CA ASP A 397 27.72 -12.30 -18.34
C ASP A 397 27.64 -10.98 -17.55
N PHE A 398 27.16 -9.91 -18.20
CA PHE A 398 27.43 -8.55 -17.70
C PHE A 398 26.60 -8.16 -16.46
N ILE A 399 25.64 -8.99 -16.05
CA ILE A 399 25.04 -9.01 -14.71
C ILE A 399 25.16 -10.44 -14.16
N PHE A 400 26.01 -10.64 -13.16
CA PHE A 400 26.29 -11.97 -12.60
C PHE A 400 26.42 -11.95 -11.07
N GLY A 401 26.41 -13.13 -10.46
CA GLY A 401 26.45 -13.31 -9.00
C GLY A 401 25.23 -14.01 -8.42
N ASP A 402 25.14 -14.08 -7.09
CA ASP A 402 24.10 -14.80 -6.36
C ASP A 402 23.39 -13.94 -5.31
N ALA A 403 23.33 -12.62 -5.54
CA ALA A 403 22.50 -11.74 -4.74
C ALA A 403 21.00 -12.02 -4.90
N GLU A 404 20.21 -11.54 -3.93
CA GLU A 404 18.79 -11.24 -4.14
C GLU A 404 18.73 -9.89 -4.86
N ALA A 405 18.80 -9.89 -6.20
CA ALA A 405 18.97 -8.67 -7.00
C ALA A 405 17.75 -8.37 -7.87
N VAL A 406 17.13 -7.20 -7.67
CA VAL A 406 16.05 -6.71 -8.55
C VAL A 406 16.47 -5.46 -9.29
N PHE A 407 16.26 -5.49 -10.60
CA PHE A 407 16.45 -4.41 -11.55
C PHE A 407 15.07 -3.91 -11.97
N GLN A 408 14.76 -2.63 -11.72
CA GLN A 408 13.45 -2.06 -12.03
C GLN A 408 13.54 -0.78 -12.86
N ASN A 409 12.80 -0.75 -13.98
CA ASN A 409 12.86 0.34 -14.98
C ASN A 409 14.29 0.62 -15.52
N CYS A 410 15.19 -0.35 -15.46
CA CYS A 410 16.57 -0.19 -15.91
C CYS A 410 16.70 -0.49 -17.41
N LYS A 411 17.71 0.10 -18.06
CA LYS A 411 18.07 -0.19 -19.45
C LYS A 411 19.30 -1.10 -19.49
N MET A 412 19.15 -2.29 -20.06
CA MET A 412 20.24 -3.21 -20.38
C MET A 412 20.68 -2.93 -21.82
N VAL A 413 21.94 -2.54 -22.00
CA VAL A 413 22.52 -2.18 -23.30
C VAL A 413 23.61 -3.18 -23.65
N ILE A 414 23.27 -4.08 -24.57
CA ILE A 414 24.19 -5.08 -25.09
C ILE A 414 25.18 -4.36 -26.03
N ARG A 415 26.47 -4.48 -25.72
CA ARG A 415 27.56 -3.88 -26.49
C ARG A 415 28.14 -4.88 -27.46
N ARG A 416 28.89 -4.42 -28.47
CA ARG A 416 29.62 -5.32 -29.36
C ARG A 416 30.76 -6.01 -28.55
N PRO A 417 30.80 -7.36 -28.50
CA PRO A 417 31.87 -8.11 -27.87
C PRO A 417 33.10 -8.19 -28.79
N GLY A 418 34.10 -8.96 -28.38
CA GLY A 418 35.18 -9.39 -29.27
C GLY A 418 34.69 -10.34 -30.37
N GLU A 419 35.60 -10.76 -31.24
CA GLU A 419 35.27 -11.70 -32.32
C GLU A 419 34.79 -13.05 -31.77
N ASN A 420 33.78 -13.64 -32.42
CA ASN A 420 33.21 -14.96 -32.10
C ASN A 420 32.67 -15.13 -30.66
N GLN A 421 32.27 -14.04 -30.02
CA GLN A 421 31.68 -14.05 -28.68
C GLN A 421 30.17 -13.79 -28.71
N ASP A 422 29.39 -14.64 -28.01
CA ASP A 422 27.95 -14.45 -27.79
C ASP A 422 27.71 -13.62 -26.51
N CYS A 423 26.78 -12.67 -26.53
CA CYS A 423 26.46 -11.82 -25.37
C CYS A 423 25.40 -12.44 -24.46
N MET A 424 25.53 -12.23 -23.15
CA MET A 424 24.61 -12.75 -22.13
C MET A 424 24.26 -11.62 -21.17
N VAL A 425 22.96 -11.30 -21.05
CA VAL A 425 22.51 -10.25 -20.11
C VAL A 425 22.70 -10.71 -18.66
N THR A 426 22.38 -11.97 -18.33
CA THR A 426 22.59 -12.51 -16.97
C THR A 426 23.39 -13.82 -16.93
N ALA A 427 24.13 -14.01 -15.83
CA ALA A 427 24.74 -15.28 -15.45
C ALA A 427 24.57 -15.51 -13.94
N GLN A 428 23.37 -15.95 -13.54
CA GLN A 428 23.02 -16.03 -12.12
C GLN A 428 23.60 -17.30 -11.47
N GLY A 429 24.20 -17.14 -10.29
CA GLY A 429 25.09 -18.11 -9.66
C GLY A 429 24.50 -18.98 -8.54
N ARG A 430 23.18 -19.13 -8.41
CA ARG A 430 22.57 -19.89 -7.29
C ARG A 430 23.00 -21.35 -7.29
N THR A 431 23.69 -21.77 -6.23
CA THR A 431 24.27 -23.11 -6.12
C THR A 431 23.42 -24.12 -5.36
N GLN A 432 22.39 -23.68 -4.64
CA GLN A 432 21.51 -24.55 -3.85
C GLN A 432 20.02 -24.30 -4.11
N ALA A 433 19.24 -25.39 -4.19
CA ALA A 433 17.79 -25.32 -4.42
C ALA A 433 17.05 -24.52 -3.33
N VAL A 434 17.53 -24.63 -2.10
CA VAL A 434 16.92 -24.07 -0.88
C VAL A 434 17.15 -22.58 -0.71
N MET A 435 18.19 -22.02 -1.35
CA MET A 435 18.50 -20.59 -1.32
C MET A 435 17.42 -19.80 -2.08
N HIS A 436 17.07 -18.62 -1.54
CA HIS A 436 16.05 -17.75 -2.11
C HIS A 436 16.63 -16.56 -2.90
N THR A 437 17.91 -16.63 -3.25
CA THR A 437 18.63 -15.70 -4.14
C THR A 437 18.15 -15.78 -5.60
N GLY A 438 18.54 -14.80 -6.44
CA GLY A 438 18.13 -14.74 -7.84
C GLY A 438 18.11 -13.34 -8.44
N THR A 439 18.07 -13.27 -9.77
CA THR A 439 18.03 -12.02 -10.54
C THR A 439 16.63 -11.78 -11.10
N VAL A 440 16.05 -10.60 -10.85
CA VAL A 440 14.76 -10.21 -11.45
C VAL A 440 14.93 -8.93 -12.28
N LEU A 441 14.62 -9.02 -13.57
CA LEU A 441 14.51 -7.86 -14.48
C LEU A 441 13.03 -7.49 -14.61
N GLN A 442 12.63 -6.32 -14.11
CA GLN A 442 11.23 -5.90 -14.08
C GLN A 442 11.02 -4.53 -14.73
N ASN A 443 10.04 -4.43 -15.65
CA ASN A 443 9.76 -3.22 -16.42
C ASN A 443 11.03 -2.64 -17.10
N CYS A 444 12.02 -3.49 -17.39
CA CYS A 444 13.29 -3.07 -17.96
C CYS A 444 13.20 -2.97 -19.49
N VAL A 445 14.20 -2.36 -20.11
CA VAL A 445 14.39 -2.37 -21.57
C VAL A 445 15.66 -3.14 -21.87
N VAL A 446 15.58 -4.21 -22.67
CA VAL A 446 16.73 -4.98 -23.16
C VAL A 446 16.90 -4.67 -24.64
N THR A 447 18.01 -4.02 -24.99
CA THR A 447 18.34 -3.57 -26.35
C THR A 447 19.87 -3.55 -26.52
N ALA A 448 20.37 -3.12 -27.67
CA ALA A 448 21.79 -3.07 -27.97
C ALA A 448 22.27 -1.69 -28.45
N GLU A 449 23.58 -1.46 -28.40
CA GLU A 449 24.19 -0.29 -29.05
C GLU A 449 24.22 -0.46 -30.58
N PRO A 450 24.19 0.62 -31.38
CA PRO A 450 24.15 0.52 -32.85
C PRO A 450 25.27 -0.33 -33.47
N ALA A 451 26.45 -0.35 -32.84
CA ALA A 451 27.60 -1.14 -33.29
C ALA A 451 27.40 -2.66 -33.15
N PHE A 452 26.45 -3.14 -32.34
CA PHE A 452 26.12 -4.56 -32.24
C PHE A 452 25.42 -5.04 -33.53
N SER A 453 24.43 -4.27 -33.98
CA SER A 453 23.59 -4.56 -35.15
C SER A 453 24.14 -4.03 -36.47
N ASP A 454 25.42 -3.68 -36.52
CA ASP A 454 26.13 -3.18 -37.70
C ASP A 454 26.10 -4.22 -38.83
N PRO A 455 25.40 -3.96 -39.95
CA PRO A 455 25.21 -4.93 -41.04
C PRO A 455 26.50 -5.18 -41.84
N THR A 456 27.55 -4.36 -41.66
CA THR A 456 28.85 -4.55 -42.31
C THR A 456 29.76 -5.54 -41.57
N LYS A 457 29.31 -6.06 -40.42
CA LYS A 457 30.09 -6.93 -39.54
C LYS A 457 29.40 -8.29 -39.32
N PRO A 458 30.14 -9.34 -38.90
CA PRO A 458 29.55 -10.64 -38.60
C PRO A 458 28.37 -10.52 -37.62
N LYS A 459 27.29 -11.27 -37.91
CA LYS A 459 26.11 -11.36 -37.02
C LYS A 459 26.54 -12.01 -35.71
N LEU A 460 26.24 -11.32 -34.61
CA LEU A 460 26.45 -11.78 -33.25
C LEU A 460 25.13 -12.27 -32.66
N LYS A 461 25.20 -13.11 -31.62
CA LYS A 461 24.02 -13.57 -30.87
C LYS A 461 24.00 -12.92 -29.51
N ALA A 462 22.80 -12.69 -28.98
CA ALA A 462 22.61 -12.30 -27.60
C ALA A 462 21.43 -13.05 -26.96
N TYR A 463 21.55 -13.29 -25.65
CA TYR A 463 20.56 -14.02 -24.87
C TYR A 463 20.27 -13.28 -23.55
N LEU A 464 19.10 -13.52 -22.99
CA LEU A 464 18.69 -13.01 -21.68
C LEU A 464 19.59 -13.54 -20.54
N GLY A 465 20.19 -14.71 -20.72
CA GLY A 465 21.22 -15.23 -19.83
C GLY A 465 21.54 -16.71 -20.02
N ARG A 466 22.42 -17.23 -19.14
CA ARG A 466 22.85 -18.64 -19.09
C ARG A 466 23.12 -19.12 -17.65
N PRO A 467 22.86 -20.40 -17.32
CA PRO A 467 22.92 -20.89 -15.94
C PRO A 467 24.35 -21.17 -15.48
N TRP A 468 25.02 -20.17 -14.89
CA TRP A 468 26.39 -20.32 -14.38
C TRP A 468 26.55 -21.44 -13.33
N LYS A 469 25.55 -21.62 -12.46
CA LYS A 469 25.53 -22.66 -11.41
C LYS A 469 24.21 -23.43 -11.37
N ALA A 470 24.20 -24.56 -10.67
CA ALA A 470 23.17 -25.60 -10.74
C ALA A 470 21.71 -25.11 -10.62
N PHE A 471 21.41 -24.25 -9.67
CA PHE A 471 20.04 -23.79 -9.41
C PHE A 471 19.79 -22.36 -9.90
N SER A 472 20.58 -21.90 -10.89
CA SER A 472 20.54 -20.56 -11.47
C SER A 472 19.11 -20.06 -11.67
N ARG A 473 18.81 -18.84 -11.20
CA ARG A 473 17.44 -18.31 -11.16
C ARG A 473 17.38 -16.88 -11.68
N THR A 474 16.72 -16.70 -12.83
CA THR A 474 16.51 -15.40 -13.46
C THR A 474 15.07 -15.27 -13.94
N VAL A 475 14.46 -14.11 -13.71
CA VAL A 475 13.06 -13.84 -14.08
C VAL A 475 12.96 -12.51 -14.82
N VAL A 476 12.35 -12.50 -16.00
CA VAL A 476 12.14 -11.28 -16.80
C VAL A 476 10.64 -10.97 -16.88
N LEU A 477 10.24 -9.87 -16.26
CA LEU A 477 8.84 -9.50 -16.00
C LEU A 477 8.48 -8.16 -16.64
N ASN A 478 7.37 -8.11 -17.38
CA ASN A 478 6.76 -6.89 -17.92
C ASN A 478 7.75 -5.98 -18.67
N SER A 479 8.81 -6.54 -19.24
CA SER A 479 9.94 -5.81 -19.82
C SER A 479 9.83 -5.72 -21.34
N GLU A 480 10.46 -4.71 -21.92
CA GLU A 480 10.59 -4.55 -23.36
C GLU A 480 11.88 -5.25 -23.83
N ILE A 481 11.76 -6.17 -24.79
CA ILE A 481 12.85 -6.98 -25.31
C ILE A 481 12.93 -6.75 -26.81
N ASP A 482 14.03 -6.17 -27.24
CA ASP A 482 14.33 -5.88 -28.63
C ASP A 482 14.76 -7.14 -29.39
N SER A 483 14.67 -7.07 -30.72
CA SER A 483 14.94 -8.10 -31.73
C SER A 483 16.37 -8.68 -31.70
N VAL A 484 17.26 -8.07 -30.92
CA VAL A 484 18.65 -8.51 -30.71
C VAL A 484 18.75 -9.81 -29.90
N ILE A 485 17.73 -10.14 -29.09
CA ILE A 485 17.69 -11.40 -28.36
C ILE A 485 17.30 -12.54 -29.31
N GLU A 486 18.14 -13.56 -29.40
CA GLU A 486 17.89 -14.75 -30.23
C GLU A 486 16.56 -15.43 -29.84
N PRO A 487 15.81 -16.04 -30.79
CA PRO A 487 14.46 -16.55 -30.51
C PRO A 487 14.38 -17.60 -29.39
N GLY A 488 15.47 -18.36 -29.16
CA GLY A 488 15.61 -19.29 -28.03
C GLY A 488 15.57 -18.61 -26.66
N GLY A 489 15.87 -17.32 -26.59
CA GLY A 489 15.85 -16.45 -25.40
C GLY A 489 17.04 -16.65 -24.46
N TRP A 490 17.43 -17.90 -24.23
CA TRP A 490 18.41 -18.29 -23.20
C TRP A 490 19.42 -19.29 -23.76
N ALA A 491 20.66 -19.21 -23.29
CA ALA A 491 21.73 -20.10 -23.71
C ALA A 491 22.04 -21.16 -22.64
N PRO A 492 22.46 -22.38 -23.03
CA PRO A 492 23.06 -23.32 -22.09
C PRO A 492 24.42 -22.80 -21.59
N TRP A 493 24.83 -23.22 -20.39
CA TRP A 493 26.20 -22.96 -19.90
C TRP A 493 27.22 -23.88 -20.58
N SER A 494 26.97 -25.19 -20.54
CA SER A 494 27.75 -26.21 -21.25
C SER A 494 26.92 -27.46 -21.48
N GLY A 495 26.63 -27.80 -22.74
CA GLY A 495 25.76 -28.94 -23.10
C GLY A 495 24.40 -28.88 -22.38
N ASN A 496 24.02 -29.98 -21.73
CA ASN A 496 22.78 -30.08 -20.95
C ASN A 496 22.97 -29.73 -19.46
N MET A 497 24.13 -29.20 -19.06
CA MET A 497 24.43 -28.90 -17.66
C MET A 497 23.43 -27.88 -17.09
N TYR A 498 22.82 -28.24 -15.96
CA TYR A 498 21.88 -27.43 -15.16
C TYR A 498 20.54 -27.07 -15.81
N LEU A 499 20.22 -27.59 -17.00
CA LEU A 499 18.97 -27.23 -17.71
C LEU A 499 17.70 -27.80 -17.04
N ASP A 500 17.86 -28.89 -16.30
CA ASP A 500 16.84 -29.50 -15.46
C ASP A 500 16.62 -28.69 -14.16
N THR A 501 17.71 -28.33 -13.46
CA THR A 501 17.70 -27.71 -12.13
C THR A 501 17.60 -26.18 -12.09
N CYS A 502 17.99 -25.47 -13.15
CA CYS A 502 17.83 -24.02 -13.24
C CYS A 502 16.35 -23.60 -13.26
N TRP A 503 16.06 -22.33 -12.97
CA TRP A 503 14.70 -21.79 -12.92
C TRP A 503 14.62 -20.44 -13.64
N TYR A 504 14.47 -20.48 -14.96
CA TYR A 504 14.27 -19.30 -15.81
C TYR A 504 12.81 -19.14 -16.20
N ALA A 505 12.33 -17.90 -16.19
CA ALA A 505 10.94 -17.57 -16.46
C ALA A 505 10.78 -16.18 -17.10
N GLU A 506 9.85 -16.08 -18.05
CA GLU A 506 9.44 -14.84 -18.72
C GLU A 506 7.94 -14.63 -18.58
N TYR A 507 7.49 -13.39 -18.40
CA TYR A 507 6.06 -13.07 -18.28
C TYR A 507 5.73 -11.61 -18.59
N GLY A 508 4.71 -11.39 -19.42
CA GLY A 508 4.18 -10.04 -19.71
C GLY A 508 5.13 -9.15 -20.52
N ASN A 509 6.24 -9.70 -21.03
CA ASN A 509 7.21 -9.00 -21.84
C ASN A 509 6.62 -8.59 -23.20
N LYS A 510 7.21 -7.57 -23.83
CA LYS A 510 6.78 -6.98 -25.11
C LYS A 510 7.99 -6.66 -25.99
N GLY A 511 7.74 -6.31 -27.24
CA GLY A 511 8.79 -6.03 -28.22
C GLY A 511 9.16 -7.27 -29.05
N PRO A 512 9.90 -7.10 -30.16
CA PRO A 512 10.12 -8.16 -31.14
C PRO A 512 10.97 -9.34 -30.62
N GLY A 513 11.81 -9.14 -29.60
CA GLY A 513 12.55 -10.22 -28.95
C GLY A 513 11.75 -10.99 -27.88
N ALA A 514 10.53 -10.56 -27.54
CA ALA A 514 9.69 -11.18 -26.52
C ALA A 514 8.80 -12.34 -27.04
N ASP A 515 8.99 -12.79 -28.28
CA ASP A 515 8.25 -13.94 -28.81
C ASP A 515 8.62 -15.24 -28.07
N MET A 516 7.62 -15.82 -27.41
CA MET A 516 7.76 -17.05 -26.64
C MET A 516 7.71 -18.32 -27.51
N SER A 517 7.32 -18.22 -28.80
CA SER A 517 7.01 -19.37 -29.65
C SER A 517 8.20 -20.30 -29.95
N LYS A 518 9.43 -19.75 -29.93
CA LYS A 518 10.69 -20.44 -30.24
C LYS A 518 11.65 -20.57 -29.05
N ARG A 519 11.16 -20.27 -27.84
CA ARG A 519 11.97 -20.36 -26.61
C ARG A 519 12.46 -21.78 -26.35
N VAL A 520 13.62 -21.89 -25.71
CA VAL A 520 14.20 -23.17 -25.31
C VAL A 520 13.21 -24.02 -24.47
N PRO A 521 13.15 -25.35 -24.69
CA PRO A 521 12.13 -26.20 -24.08
C PRO A 521 12.27 -26.37 -22.56
N TRP A 522 13.44 -26.05 -22.01
CA TRP A 522 13.74 -26.09 -20.57
C TRP A 522 13.34 -24.81 -19.81
N LEU A 523 12.86 -23.77 -20.50
CA LEU A 523 12.29 -22.58 -19.89
C LEU A 523 11.07 -22.96 -19.04
N LYS A 524 10.99 -22.50 -17.79
CA LYS A 524 9.93 -22.93 -16.87
C LYS A 524 8.62 -22.25 -17.24
N LYS A 525 7.60 -23.06 -17.57
CA LYS A 525 6.22 -22.59 -17.80
C LYS A 525 5.68 -21.99 -16.51
N THR A 526 5.18 -20.75 -16.60
CA THR A 526 4.62 -20.02 -15.46
C THR A 526 3.11 -20.22 -15.41
N ASN A 527 2.56 -20.60 -14.26
CA ASN A 527 1.13 -20.83 -14.06
C ASN A 527 0.35 -19.51 -13.87
N GLY A 528 0.78 -18.45 -14.57
CA GLY A 528 0.22 -17.11 -14.49
C GLY A 528 0.77 -16.25 -13.34
N PRO A 529 0.11 -15.11 -13.04
CA PRO A 529 0.64 -14.04 -12.19
C PRO A 529 0.76 -14.36 -10.69
N GLU A 530 0.30 -15.54 -10.25
CA GLU A 530 0.39 -15.95 -8.84
C GLU A 530 1.81 -16.39 -8.47
N GLN A 531 2.36 -17.34 -9.22
CA GLN A 531 3.70 -17.90 -9.05
C GLN A 531 4.80 -16.84 -9.20
N LEU A 532 4.53 -15.78 -9.97
CA LEU A 532 5.44 -14.67 -10.20
C LEU A 532 5.24 -13.51 -9.22
N GLY A 533 4.19 -13.59 -8.38
CA GLY A 533 3.96 -12.65 -7.31
C GLY A 533 5.12 -12.60 -6.30
N ASP A 534 5.81 -13.72 -6.08
CA ASP A 534 6.92 -13.81 -5.11
C ASP A 534 8.23 -13.20 -5.61
N PHE A 535 8.35 -12.95 -6.92
CA PHE A 535 9.49 -12.27 -7.55
C PHE A 535 9.28 -10.76 -7.69
N VAL A 536 8.16 -10.20 -7.21
CA VAL A 536 8.03 -8.74 -7.12
C VAL A 536 8.95 -8.23 -6.01
N PRO A 537 9.69 -7.12 -6.18
CA PRO A 537 10.69 -6.69 -5.21
C PRO A 537 10.20 -6.52 -3.76
N GLU A 538 8.91 -6.28 -3.50
CA GLU A 538 8.34 -6.25 -2.14
C GLU A 538 8.37 -7.63 -1.43
N LYS A 539 8.13 -8.72 -2.16
CA LYS A 539 8.20 -10.09 -1.64
C LYS A 539 9.57 -10.71 -1.79
N PHE A 540 10.30 -10.34 -2.85
CA PHE A 540 11.60 -10.94 -3.18
C PHE A 540 12.72 -10.41 -2.29
N LEU A 541 12.72 -9.12 -1.94
CA LEU A 541 13.76 -8.45 -1.14
C LEU A 541 13.28 -8.18 0.30
N ARG A 542 12.46 -9.06 0.91
CA ARG A 542 11.53 -8.72 2.01
C ARG A 542 12.08 -7.69 3.00
N GLY A 543 11.32 -6.60 3.13
CA GLY A 543 11.91 -5.29 3.36
C GLY A 543 11.93 -4.79 4.80
N GLY A 544 12.76 -5.40 5.64
CA GLY A 544 12.93 -5.08 7.06
C GLY A 544 13.68 -3.79 7.42
N TRP A 545 14.40 -3.11 6.50
CA TRP A 545 15.26 -1.87 6.56
C TRP A 545 15.30 -0.95 7.80
N HIS A 546 15.21 -1.49 9.02
CA HIS A 546 14.78 -0.74 10.21
C HIS A 546 15.84 0.19 10.80
N ASP A 547 17.11 -0.03 10.46
CA ASP A 547 18.20 0.36 11.33
C ASP A 547 18.82 1.73 10.96
N LEU A 548 18.74 2.10 9.68
CA LEU A 548 19.17 3.38 9.12
C LEU A 548 18.48 4.59 9.80
N LEU A 549 17.20 4.48 10.14
CA LEU A 549 16.39 5.56 10.72
C LEU A 549 16.66 5.82 12.21
N LYS A 550 17.03 4.80 12.99
CA LYS A 550 17.41 4.99 14.42
C LYS A 550 18.66 5.84 14.56
N LYS A 551 19.56 5.73 13.57
CA LYS A 551 20.95 6.16 13.70
C LYS A 551 21.20 7.51 13.02
N MET A 552 20.60 7.77 11.85
CA MET A 552 20.58 9.03 11.05
C MET A 552 20.58 10.41 11.78
N GLY A 553 20.31 10.52 13.08
CA GLY A 553 20.27 11.80 13.80
C GLY A 553 18.95 12.59 13.63
N TYR A 554 18.19 12.32 12.57
CA TYR A 554 16.77 12.69 12.46
C TYR A 554 15.82 11.76 13.25
N GLY A 555 16.36 10.94 14.15
CA GLY A 555 15.63 10.28 15.21
C GLY A 555 15.62 11.15 16.46
N ASN A 556 14.48 11.78 16.75
CA ASN A 556 14.22 12.46 18.03
C ASN A 556 14.58 11.53 19.21
N ASP A 557 15.09 12.08 20.32
CA ASP A 557 15.63 11.39 21.52
C ASP A 557 14.61 10.53 22.30
N GLY A 558 13.45 10.29 21.71
CA GLY A 558 12.41 9.38 22.15
C GLY A 558 12.79 7.91 22.14
N GLY A 559 13.98 7.47 21.71
CA GLY A 559 14.35 6.03 21.71
C GLY A 559 14.56 5.47 23.12
N ARG A 560 15.57 5.97 23.83
CA ARG A 560 15.80 5.64 25.25
C ARG A 560 14.70 6.21 26.14
N LYS A 561 14.20 7.41 25.83
CA LYS A 561 13.04 7.97 26.52
C LYS A 561 11.74 7.18 26.29
N LYS A 562 11.53 6.43 25.20
CA LYS A 562 10.37 5.51 25.06
C LYS A 562 10.57 4.21 25.82
N LYS A 563 11.76 3.63 25.97
CA LYS A 563 11.90 2.47 26.89
C LYS A 563 11.69 2.92 28.35
N ALA A 564 12.31 4.03 28.73
CA ALA A 564 12.09 4.66 30.04
C ALA A 564 10.68 5.25 30.24
N ALA A 565 9.96 5.59 29.16
CA ALA A 565 8.56 6.04 29.19
C ALA A 565 7.58 5.02 28.57
N ILE A 566 7.92 3.74 28.51
CA ILE A 566 6.96 2.63 28.37
C ILE A 566 6.92 1.91 29.71
N ILE A 567 8.07 1.68 30.33
CA ILE A 567 8.15 1.44 31.78
C ILE A 567 7.58 2.66 32.50
N GLY A 568 8.02 3.85 32.13
CA GLY A 568 7.51 5.11 32.66
C GLY A 568 6.09 5.48 32.23
N LEU A 569 5.56 5.12 31.03
CA LEU A 569 4.11 5.28 30.80
C LEU A 569 3.32 4.25 31.58
N SER A 570 3.82 3.02 31.78
CA SER A 570 3.14 2.05 32.64
C SER A 570 3.08 2.58 34.07
N SER A 571 4.18 3.12 34.59
CA SER A 571 4.26 3.75 35.90
C SER A 571 3.55 5.11 35.99
N ILE A 572 3.50 5.93 34.93
CA ILE A 572 2.82 7.24 34.90
C ILE A 572 1.34 7.08 34.58
N LEU A 573 0.90 6.04 33.87
CA LEU A 573 -0.52 5.66 33.80
C LEU A 573 -0.97 5.09 35.14
N LEU A 574 -0.16 4.25 35.82
CA LEU A 574 -0.43 3.84 37.20
C LEU A 574 -0.46 5.06 38.15
N VAL A 575 0.52 5.96 38.09
CA VAL A 575 0.58 7.13 38.97
C VAL A 575 -0.46 8.19 38.60
N ALA A 576 -0.80 8.40 37.33
CA ALA A 576 -1.88 9.31 36.92
C ALA A 576 -3.25 8.70 37.23
N MET A 577 -3.45 7.38 37.12
CA MET A 577 -4.63 6.72 37.67
C MET A 577 -4.68 6.88 39.19
N VAL A 578 -3.58 6.66 39.92
CA VAL A 578 -3.52 6.82 41.39
C VAL A 578 -3.72 8.27 41.84
N VAL A 579 -3.19 9.26 41.10
CA VAL A 579 -3.37 10.69 41.38
C VAL A 579 -4.77 11.17 40.98
N ALA A 580 -5.33 10.71 39.85
CA ALA A 580 -6.72 10.97 39.51
C ALA A 580 -7.69 10.31 40.52
N VAL A 581 -7.35 9.13 41.05
CA VAL A 581 -8.06 8.48 42.16
C VAL A 581 -7.93 9.29 43.45
N ALA A 582 -6.76 9.87 43.76
CA ALA A 582 -6.58 10.69 44.97
C ALA A 582 -7.32 12.05 44.88
N VAL A 583 -7.27 12.72 43.73
CA VAL A 583 -7.89 14.04 43.50
C VAL A 583 -9.41 13.92 43.25
N GLY A 584 -9.87 12.85 42.60
CA GLY A 584 -11.31 12.59 42.42
C GLY A 584 -12.03 12.28 43.74
N VAL A 585 -11.39 11.55 44.65
CA VAL A 585 -11.96 11.22 45.97
C VAL A 585 -11.98 12.42 46.92
N THR A 586 -11.10 13.40 46.76
CA THR A 586 -11.11 14.62 47.59
C THR A 586 -12.13 15.67 47.15
N ARG A 587 -12.49 15.75 45.85
CA ARG A 587 -13.50 16.72 45.38
C ARG A 587 -14.96 16.31 45.62
N ASN A 588 -15.27 15.00 45.71
CA ASN A 588 -16.63 14.53 45.98
C ASN A 588 -17.05 14.52 47.47
N LYS A 589 -16.24 15.10 48.37
CA LYS A 589 -16.52 15.14 49.81
C LYS A 589 -17.04 16.49 50.33
N SER A 590 -17.46 17.38 49.42
CA SER A 590 -17.81 18.77 49.76
C SER A 590 -19.09 19.27 49.09
N GLN A 591 -20.19 18.51 49.20
CA GLN A 591 -21.56 19.08 49.25
C GLN A 591 -22.62 18.07 49.74
N SER A 592 -23.67 18.62 50.39
CA SER A 592 -24.89 18.02 50.97
C SER A 592 -24.76 16.95 52.08
N SER A 593 -25.23 17.34 53.27
CA SER A 593 -25.55 16.47 54.43
C SER A 593 -26.89 15.75 54.27
N GLY A 594 -27.11 14.60 54.93
CA GLY A 594 -28.46 14.04 55.12
C GLY A 594 -28.61 12.53 55.38
N ASN A 595 -28.38 12.09 56.63
CA ASN A 595 -28.93 10.91 57.33
C ASN A 595 -28.97 9.48 56.71
N ASN A 596 -28.27 8.58 57.43
CA ASN A 596 -28.65 7.20 57.85
C ASN A 596 -28.91 6.06 56.81
N ALA A 597 -27.86 5.28 56.56
CA ALA A 597 -27.92 3.81 56.39
C ALA A 597 -26.60 3.17 56.90
N PRO A 598 -26.60 1.93 57.43
CA PRO A 598 -25.47 1.38 58.18
C PRO A 598 -24.28 0.92 57.30
N ALA A 599 -23.11 0.82 57.91
CA ALA A 599 -21.84 0.56 57.24
C ALA A 599 -21.74 -0.85 56.62
N GLY A 600 -21.91 -0.93 55.29
CA GLY A 600 -21.52 -2.09 54.49
C GLY A 600 -20.03 -2.05 54.18
N ASN A 601 -19.26 -3.04 54.65
CA ASN A 601 -17.81 -3.12 54.47
C ASN A 601 -17.44 -3.57 53.03
N GLY A 602 -17.66 -2.70 52.05
CA GLY A 602 -17.50 -2.97 50.62
C GLY A 602 -16.15 -2.53 50.06
N GLN A 603 -15.17 -3.44 50.05
CA GLN A 603 -13.88 -3.21 49.40
C GLN A 603 -14.07 -3.15 47.87
N VAL A 604 -14.24 -1.95 47.32
CA VAL A 604 -14.48 -1.73 45.88
C VAL A 604 -13.35 -2.34 45.04
N SER A 605 -13.69 -3.38 44.28
CA SER A 605 -12.73 -4.14 43.46
C SER A 605 -12.04 -3.26 42.41
N THR A 606 -10.82 -3.64 42.03
CA THR A 606 -10.05 -3.01 40.95
C THR A 606 -10.81 -3.02 39.61
N SER A 607 -11.61 -4.06 39.38
CA SER A 607 -12.52 -4.25 38.25
C SER A 607 -13.49 -3.06 38.09
N ASN A 608 -14.17 -2.65 39.17
CA ASN A 608 -15.16 -1.56 39.12
C ASN A 608 -14.53 -0.20 38.77
N LYS A 609 -13.24 0.00 39.07
CA LYS A 609 -12.53 1.24 38.72
C LYS A 609 -12.14 1.28 37.24
N ALA A 610 -11.82 0.14 36.63
CA ALA A 610 -11.55 0.04 35.21
C ALA A 610 -12.80 0.28 34.35
N ILE A 611 -13.96 -0.28 34.77
CA ILE A 611 -15.25 -0.08 34.10
C ILE A 611 -15.62 1.41 34.05
N THR A 612 -15.58 2.11 35.18
CA THR A 612 -15.88 3.55 35.25
C THR A 612 -14.96 4.39 34.35
N ALA A 613 -13.69 4.01 34.18
CA ALA A 613 -12.75 4.72 33.31
C ALA A 613 -13.05 4.52 31.82
N ILE A 614 -13.39 3.29 31.39
CA ILE A 614 -13.74 2.97 30.00
C ILE A 614 -15.06 3.66 29.59
N CYS A 615 -15.99 3.84 30.53
CA CYS A 615 -17.28 4.49 30.27
C CYS A 615 -17.26 6.03 30.33
N GLN A 616 -16.23 6.67 30.88
CA GLN A 616 -16.14 8.16 30.91
C GLN A 616 -16.32 8.86 29.55
N PRO A 617 -15.71 8.40 28.43
CA PRO A 617 -15.85 9.04 27.12
C PRO A 617 -17.20 8.79 26.42
N THR A 618 -18.11 8.05 27.04
CA THR A 618 -19.37 7.63 26.41
C THR A 618 -20.52 8.57 26.76
N ASP A 619 -21.49 8.71 25.85
CA ASP A 619 -22.64 9.59 26.05
C ASP A 619 -23.67 8.93 26.98
N TYR A 620 -23.78 7.60 26.96
CA TYR A 620 -24.71 6.82 27.79
C TYR A 620 -23.94 6.03 28.87
N LYS A 621 -23.34 6.76 29.82
CA LYS A 621 -22.42 6.22 30.84
C LYS A 621 -23.02 5.09 31.66
N ASP A 622 -24.27 5.22 32.09
CA ASP A 622 -24.93 4.22 32.94
C ASP A 622 -25.16 2.91 32.19
N ALA A 623 -25.62 2.97 30.93
CA ALA A 623 -25.76 1.81 30.06
C ALA A 623 -24.41 1.10 29.82
N CYS A 624 -23.32 1.86 29.64
CA CYS A 624 -21.96 1.32 29.55
C CYS A 624 -21.57 0.56 30.84
N VAL A 625 -21.71 1.19 32.01
CA VAL A 625 -21.35 0.59 33.31
C VAL A 625 -22.18 -0.65 33.61
N SER A 626 -23.50 -0.60 33.39
CA SER A 626 -24.40 -1.74 33.58
C SER A 626 -24.01 -2.92 32.68
N SER A 627 -23.72 -2.69 31.39
CA SER A 627 -23.32 -3.76 30.46
C SER A 627 -22.01 -4.45 30.84
N LEU A 628 -21.06 -3.70 31.41
CA LEU A 628 -19.73 -4.20 31.81
C LEU A 628 -19.71 -4.88 33.19
N SER A 629 -20.71 -4.63 34.03
CA SER A 629 -20.82 -5.21 35.39
C SER A 629 -20.83 -6.75 35.42
N ALA A 630 -21.17 -7.40 34.30
CA ALA A 630 -21.14 -8.85 34.13
C ALA A 630 -19.72 -9.44 33.95
N ALA A 631 -18.69 -8.61 33.72
CA ALA A 631 -17.32 -9.06 33.53
C ALA A 631 -16.66 -9.48 34.86
N LYS A 632 -16.71 -10.78 35.18
CA LYS A 632 -16.20 -11.37 36.43
C LYS A 632 -14.73 -10.99 36.73
N ASN A 633 -14.52 -9.96 37.54
CA ASN A 633 -13.24 -9.54 38.13
C ASN A 633 -12.01 -9.53 37.20
N THR A 634 -12.20 -9.19 35.91
CA THR A 634 -11.10 -8.98 34.97
C THR A 634 -10.70 -7.52 34.92
N THR A 635 -9.39 -7.27 34.79
CA THR A 635 -8.81 -5.96 34.47
C THR A 635 -8.24 -5.91 33.04
N ASP A 636 -8.41 -6.98 32.24
CA ASP A 636 -7.98 -7.01 30.84
C ASP A 636 -8.93 -6.17 29.96
N PRO A 637 -8.46 -5.09 29.31
CA PRO A 637 -9.27 -4.29 28.41
C PRO A 637 -9.86 -5.08 27.24
N LYS A 638 -9.21 -6.16 26.76
CA LYS A 638 -9.73 -7.00 25.68
C LYS A 638 -10.98 -7.75 26.10
N GLU A 639 -10.99 -8.33 27.30
CA GLU A 639 -12.17 -9.02 27.84
C GLU A 639 -13.29 -8.03 28.21
N LEU A 640 -12.96 -6.82 28.66
CA LEU A 640 -13.98 -5.77 28.87
C LEU A 640 -14.64 -5.35 27.55
N ILE A 641 -13.86 -5.09 26.49
CA ILE A 641 -14.40 -4.79 25.15
C ILE A 641 -15.26 -5.96 24.63
N LYS A 642 -14.80 -7.20 24.77
CA LYS A 642 -15.53 -8.41 24.40
C LYS A 642 -16.89 -8.51 25.10
N VAL A 643 -16.95 -8.26 26.41
CA VAL A 643 -18.20 -8.25 27.18
C VAL A 643 -19.14 -7.13 26.69
N SER A 644 -18.63 -5.93 26.38
CA SER A 644 -19.45 -4.86 25.79
C SER A 644 -20.07 -5.26 24.44
N PHE A 645 -19.29 -5.84 23.53
CA PHE A 645 -19.79 -6.32 22.23
C PHE A 645 -20.78 -7.47 22.38
N GLN A 646 -20.53 -8.41 23.30
CA GLN A 646 -21.48 -9.50 23.62
C GLN A 646 -22.78 -8.97 24.22
N ALA A 647 -22.73 -7.95 25.08
CA ALA A 647 -23.93 -7.30 25.62
C ALA A 647 -24.74 -6.60 24.52
N ALA A 648 -24.10 -5.90 23.59
CA ALA A 648 -24.77 -5.29 22.44
C ALA A 648 -25.42 -6.35 21.53
N VAL A 649 -24.67 -7.40 21.14
CA VAL A 649 -25.20 -8.53 20.35
C VAL A 649 -26.39 -9.19 21.04
N LYS A 650 -26.33 -9.41 22.36
CA LYS A 650 -27.43 -9.98 23.13
C LYS A 650 -28.68 -9.09 23.07
N ASN A 651 -28.57 -7.80 23.39
CA ASN A 651 -29.72 -6.89 23.39
C ASN A 651 -30.38 -6.79 22.00
N ILE A 652 -29.59 -6.74 20.91
CA ILE A 652 -30.12 -6.76 19.55
C ILE A 652 -30.82 -8.09 19.23
N THR A 653 -30.22 -9.21 19.64
CA THR A 653 -30.81 -10.55 19.44
C THR A 653 -32.13 -10.70 20.21
N ASP A 654 -32.19 -10.24 21.46
CA ASP A 654 -33.38 -10.29 22.31
C ASP A 654 -34.49 -9.39 21.76
N ALA A 655 -34.16 -8.20 21.23
CA ALA A 655 -35.10 -7.33 20.53
C ALA A 655 -35.65 -7.98 19.24
N SER A 656 -34.78 -8.61 18.43
CA SER A 656 -35.17 -9.28 17.18
C SER A 656 -36.09 -10.50 17.38
N LYS A 657 -36.13 -11.07 18.60
CA LYS A 657 -36.92 -12.25 18.98
C LYS A 657 -38.12 -11.90 19.87
N ASN A 658 -38.44 -10.62 20.04
CA ASN A 658 -39.43 -10.21 21.00
C ASN A 658 -40.86 -10.64 20.60
N THR A 659 -41.45 -11.52 21.42
CA THR A 659 -42.76 -12.13 21.17
C THR A 659 -43.94 -11.17 21.29
N SER A 660 -43.85 -10.08 22.05
CA SER A 660 -44.97 -9.14 22.19
C SER A 660 -45.09 -8.20 20.98
N VAL A 661 -43.97 -7.82 20.35
CA VAL A 661 -44.01 -7.09 19.07
C VAL A 661 -44.42 -8.02 17.93
N LEU A 662 -43.96 -9.28 17.91
CA LEU A 662 -44.46 -10.32 16.99
C LEU A 662 -45.99 -10.48 17.05
N GLN A 663 -46.57 -10.48 18.26
CA GLN A 663 -48.03 -10.57 18.46
C GLN A 663 -48.81 -9.32 18.01
N GLU A 664 -48.17 -8.17 17.88
CA GLU A 664 -48.80 -6.95 17.33
C GLU A 664 -48.57 -6.82 15.82
N ALA A 665 -47.38 -7.20 15.34
CA ALA A 665 -47.05 -7.34 13.93
C ALA A 665 -47.91 -8.41 13.21
N ALA A 666 -48.49 -9.36 13.94
CA ALA A 666 -49.46 -10.31 13.41
C ALA A 666 -50.89 -9.74 13.22
N LYS A 667 -51.18 -8.51 13.69
CA LYS A 667 -52.54 -7.93 13.64
C LYS A 667 -52.83 -7.14 12.37
N ASP A 668 -51.82 -6.61 11.71
CA ASP A 668 -51.95 -5.96 10.40
C ASP A 668 -50.73 -6.21 9.49
N PRO A 669 -50.91 -6.29 8.15
CA PRO A 669 -49.81 -6.61 7.24
C PRO A 669 -48.67 -5.58 7.20
N LYS A 670 -48.94 -4.30 7.48
CA LYS A 670 -47.90 -3.25 7.40
C LYS A 670 -46.95 -3.35 8.58
N THR A 671 -47.46 -3.53 9.80
CA THR A 671 -46.64 -3.80 10.99
C THR A 671 -45.90 -5.14 10.86
N SER A 672 -46.51 -6.14 10.22
CA SER A 672 -45.84 -7.41 9.87
C SER A 672 -44.58 -7.18 9.03
N HIS A 673 -44.71 -6.54 7.87
CA HIS A 673 -43.57 -6.30 6.98
C HIS A 673 -42.53 -5.33 7.58
N ALA A 674 -42.94 -4.35 8.38
CA ALA A 674 -42.00 -3.51 9.13
C ALA A 674 -41.16 -4.33 10.13
N PHE A 675 -41.78 -5.28 10.81
CA PHE A 675 -41.10 -6.18 11.74
C PHE A 675 -40.17 -7.17 11.03
N GLU A 676 -40.59 -7.78 9.92
CA GLU A 676 -39.73 -8.64 9.08
C GLU A 676 -38.48 -7.90 8.59
N ASN A 677 -38.66 -6.67 8.07
CA ASN A 677 -37.55 -5.80 7.68
C ASN A 677 -36.64 -5.49 8.86
N CYS A 678 -37.20 -5.18 10.03
CA CYS A 678 -36.42 -4.95 11.23
C CYS A 678 -35.59 -6.19 11.63
N GLN A 679 -36.16 -7.41 11.59
CA GLN A 679 -35.42 -8.63 11.89
C GLN A 679 -34.21 -8.85 10.96
N GLU A 680 -34.37 -8.61 9.65
CA GLU A 680 -33.26 -8.64 8.68
C GLU A 680 -32.16 -7.63 9.09
N LEU A 681 -32.54 -6.37 9.29
CA LEU A 681 -31.64 -5.26 9.64
C LEU A 681 -30.86 -5.53 10.94
N LEU A 682 -31.56 -6.01 11.98
CA LEU A 682 -30.94 -6.36 13.27
C LEU A 682 -30.01 -7.59 13.18
N GLY A 683 -30.34 -8.57 12.33
CA GLY A 683 -29.44 -9.68 12.02
C GLY A 683 -28.12 -9.22 11.39
N ILE A 684 -28.21 -8.31 10.41
CA ILE A 684 -27.04 -7.70 9.76
C ILE A 684 -26.22 -6.87 10.77
N ALA A 685 -26.88 -6.16 11.68
CA ALA A 685 -26.23 -5.41 12.76
C ALA A 685 -25.47 -6.32 13.73
N VAL A 686 -26.01 -7.50 14.09
CA VAL A 686 -25.31 -8.51 14.89
C VAL A 686 -24.05 -9.01 14.17
N ASP A 687 -24.13 -9.27 12.87
CA ASP A 687 -22.96 -9.69 12.09
C ASP A 687 -21.91 -8.57 11.92
N ASP A 688 -22.33 -7.30 11.92
CA ASP A 688 -21.41 -6.14 11.99
C ASP A 688 -20.66 -6.07 13.32
N LEU A 689 -21.34 -6.34 14.44
CA LEU A 689 -20.70 -6.44 15.76
C LEU A 689 -19.71 -7.61 15.84
N LYS A 690 -20.05 -8.78 15.27
CA LYS A 690 -19.15 -9.94 15.19
C LYS A 690 -17.89 -9.65 14.38
N ARG A 691 -18.02 -9.18 13.13
CA ARG A 691 -16.85 -8.87 12.29
C ARG A 691 -15.96 -7.76 12.88
N SER A 692 -16.58 -6.83 13.61
CA SER A 692 -15.86 -5.80 14.38
C SER A 692 -15.05 -6.42 15.52
N PHE A 693 -15.64 -7.35 16.28
CA PHE A 693 -14.93 -8.06 17.34
C PHE A 693 -13.76 -8.91 16.81
N ASP A 694 -13.96 -9.69 15.75
CA ASP A 694 -12.91 -10.54 15.16
C ASP A 694 -11.70 -9.69 14.70
N LYS A 695 -11.98 -8.51 14.14
CA LYS A 695 -10.97 -7.51 13.75
C LYS A 695 -10.17 -7.01 14.96
N VAL A 696 -10.83 -6.75 16.09
CA VAL A 696 -10.18 -6.35 17.36
C VAL A 696 -9.36 -7.51 17.97
N GLY A 697 -9.75 -8.76 17.77
CA GLY A 697 -8.95 -9.92 18.18
C GLY A 697 -7.56 -9.97 17.52
N SER A 698 -7.50 -9.62 16.24
CA SER A 698 -6.29 -9.65 15.38
C SER A 698 -5.32 -8.46 15.53
N PHE A 699 -5.27 -7.83 16.72
CA PHE A 699 -4.74 -6.47 16.94
C PHE A 699 -3.25 -6.26 16.56
N ASP A 700 -3.01 -5.84 15.32
CA ASP A 700 -1.73 -5.37 14.76
C ASP A 700 -1.62 -3.84 14.89
N VAL A 701 -0.68 -3.37 15.71
CA VAL A 701 -0.47 -1.94 16.01
C VAL A 701 0.01 -1.15 14.78
N SER A 702 0.56 -1.80 13.76
CA SER A 702 1.01 -1.14 12.52
C SER A 702 -0.14 -0.75 11.57
N LYS A 703 -1.32 -1.36 11.74
CA LYS A 703 -2.53 -1.12 10.93
C LYS A 703 -3.66 -0.44 11.73
N LEU A 704 -3.30 0.16 12.85
CA LEU A 704 -4.23 0.66 13.86
C LEU A 704 -5.21 1.71 13.31
N ASP A 705 -4.75 2.64 12.47
CA ASP A 705 -5.62 3.63 11.81
C ASP A 705 -6.64 2.95 10.86
N ASP A 706 -6.21 1.97 10.05
CA ASP A 706 -7.09 1.27 9.10
C ASP A 706 -8.16 0.45 9.84
N TYR A 707 -7.77 -0.17 10.95
CA TYR A 707 -8.68 -0.96 11.79
C TYR A 707 -9.70 -0.06 12.50
N VAL A 708 -9.27 1.08 13.03
CA VAL A 708 -10.16 2.06 13.66
C VAL A 708 -11.20 2.60 12.67
N ASP A 709 -10.83 2.85 11.42
CA ASP A 709 -11.77 3.37 10.42
C ASP A 709 -12.69 2.27 9.85
N ASP A 710 -12.24 1.03 9.69
CA ASP A 710 -13.11 -0.13 9.41
C ASP A 710 -14.13 -0.32 10.57
N LEU A 711 -13.66 -0.32 11.82
CA LEU A 711 -14.53 -0.45 13.02
C LEU A 711 -15.55 0.67 13.13
N LYS A 712 -15.15 1.93 12.94
CA LYS A 712 -16.11 3.06 12.90
C LYS A 712 -17.11 2.92 11.77
N THR A 713 -16.71 2.44 10.60
CA THR A 713 -17.60 2.24 9.45
C THR A 713 -18.66 1.17 9.76
N TRP A 714 -18.26 0.06 10.36
CA TRP A 714 -19.18 -1.03 10.71
C TRP A 714 -20.07 -0.69 11.91
N LEU A 715 -19.53 -0.05 12.96
CA LEU A 715 -20.32 0.46 14.08
C LEU A 715 -21.28 1.60 13.66
N SER A 716 -20.93 2.43 12.68
CA SER A 716 -21.88 3.35 12.05
C SER A 716 -23.03 2.57 11.41
N GLY A 717 -22.71 1.50 10.67
CA GLY A 717 -23.69 0.60 10.06
C GLY A 717 -24.66 -0.03 11.06
N VAL A 718 -24.18 -0.51 12.22
CA VAL A 718 -25.04 -1.01 13.32
C VAL A 718 -26.11 0.01 13.70
N ILE A 719 -25.72 1.28 13.89
CA ILE A 719 -26.65 2.37 14.21
C ILE A 719 -27.59 2.63 13.02
N THR A 720 -27.08 2.67 11.78
CA THR A 720 -27.92 2.85 10.59
C THR A 720 -28.99 1.76 10.47
N TYR A 721 -28.66 0.49 10.73
CA TYR A 721 -29.62 -0.61 10.69
C TYR A 721 -30.68 -0.55 11.80
N GLN A 722 -30.28 -0.13 13.01
CA GLN A 722 -31.23 0.11 14.11
C GLN A 722 -32.20 1.24 13.77
N GLU A 723 -31.70 2.39 13.29
CA GLU A 723 -32.56 3.50 12.88
C GLU A 723 -33.44 3.12 11.68
N THR A 724 -32.91 2.41 10.67
CA THR A 724 -33.70 1.96 9.51
C THR A 724 -34.79 0.95 9.89
N CYS A 725 -34.57 0.15 10.95
CA CYS A 725 -35.65 -0.66 11.54
C CYS A 725 -36.75 0.26 12.11
N LEU A 726 -36.39 1.29 12.88
CA LEU A 726 -37.36 2.23 13.47
C LEU A 726 -38.10 3.05 12.40
N ASP A 727 -37.40 3.48 11.36
CA ASP A 727 -37.96 4.19 10.20
C ASP A 727 -38.99 3.33 9.46
N GLY A 728 -38.83 2.00 9.49
CA GLY A 728 -39.83 1.05 8.98
C GLY A 728 -41.18 1.09 9.73
N PHE A 729 -41.23 1.65 10.94
CA PHE A 729 -42.46 1.85 11.71
C PHE A 729 -42.97 3.30 11.67
N GLU A 730 -42.29 4.23 10.99
CA GLU A 730 -42.82 5.58 10.80
C GLU A 730 -44.12 5.53 9.98
N ASN A 731 -45.16 6.23 10.45
CA ASN A 731 -46.52 6.23 9.87
C ASN A 731 -47.32 4.92 10.02
N ILE A 732 -46.88 3.98 10.87
CA ILE A 732 -47.68 2.82 11.28
C ILE A 732 -48.55 3.19 12.49
N THR A 733 -49.82 2.77 12.48
CA THR A 733 -50.77 3.02 13.56
C THR A 733 -50.66 1.98 14.67
N GLY A 734 -50.33 2.42 15.89
CA GLY A 734 -50.32 1.58 17.09
C GLY A 734 -48.98 1.59 17.84
N ASP A 735 -48.92 0.88 18.97
CA ASP A 735 -47.78 0.95 19.89
C ASP A 735 -46.51 0.22 19.40
N ALA A 736 -46.60 -0.57 18.31
CA ALA A 736 -45.51 -1.46 17.88
C ALA A 736 -44.19 -0.71 17.60
N GLY A 737 -44.27 0.47 16.99
CA GLY A 737 -43.11 1.34 16.73
C GLY A 737 -42.46 1.86 18.02
N GLU A 738 -43.26 2.39 18.97
CA GLU A 738 -42.74 2.86 20.26
C GLU A 738 -42.23 1.70 21.14
N LYS A 739 -42.83 0.50 21.05
CA LYS A 739 -42.31 -0.71 21.69
C LYS A 739 -40.96 -1.14 21.10
N MET A 740 -40.83 -1.15 19.77
CA MET A 740 -39.55 -1.46 19.10
C MET A 740 -38.47 -0.44 19.45
N LYS A 741 -38.80 0.85 19.44
CA LYS A 741 -37.94 1.96 19.90
C LYS A 741 -37.50 1.79 21.36
N LYS A 742 -38.40 1.35 22.25
CA LYS A 742 -38.08 1.05 23.66
C LYS A 742 -37.17 -0.17 23.79
N LEU A 743 -37.38 -1.23 22.99
CA LEU A 743 -36.52 -2.42 22.96
C LEU A 743 -35.12 -2.11 22.42
N LEU A 744 -35.04 -1.34 21.34
CA LEU A 744 -33.77 -0.97 20.71
C LEU A 744 -33.01 0.11 21.46
N LYS A 745 -33.66 0.92 22.32
CA LYS A 745 -33.04 2.00 23.10
C LYS A 745 -31.68 1.58 23.70
N THR A 746 -31.65 0.56 24.57
CA THR A 746 -30.40 0.12 25.20
C THR A 746 -29.39 -0.42 24.18
N SER A 747 -29.84 -1.06 23.11
CA SER A 747 -28.94 -1.53 22.05
C SER A 747 -28.33 -0.40 21.20
N GLY A 748 -29.06 0.71 21.01
CA GLY A 748 -28.57 1.93 20.36
C GLY A 748 -27.62 2.70 21.25
N GLU A 749 -27.94 2.84 22.54
CA GLU A 749 -27.06 3.42 23.57
C GLU A 749 -25.71 2.66 23.63
N LEU A 750 -25.75 1.33 23.64
CA LEU A 750 -24.53 0.50 23.61
C LEU A 750 -23.74 0.62 22.29
N SER A 751 -24.43 0.76 21.15
CA SER A 751 -23.77 0.91 19.84
C SER A 751 -23.11 2.29 19.70
N SER A 752 -23.78 3.35 20.17
CA SER A 752 -23.20 4.69 20.27
C SER A 752 -22.02 4.73 21.26
N ASN A 753 -22.12 4.05 22.41
CA ASN A 753 -21.02 3.91 23.37
C ASN A 753 -19.81 3.17 22.76
N GLY A 754 -20.03 2.09 21.99
CA GLY A 754 -18.97 1.40 21.26
C GLY A 754 -18.27 2.32 20.25
N LEU A 755 -19.04 3.10 19.49
CA LEU A 755 -18.52 4.11 18.57
C LEU A 755 -17.80 5.26 19.28
N ALA A 756 -18.25 5.64 20.49
CA ALA A 756 -17.57 6.58 21.38
C ALA A 756 -16.19 6.07 21.81
N MET A 757 -16.13 4.84 22.32
CA MET A 757 -14.89 4.21 22.77
C MET A 757 -13.86 4.08 21.64
N VAL A 758 -14.27 3.63 20.45
CA VAL A 758 -13.39 3.56 19.27
C VAL A 758 -12.96 4.96 18.78
N SER A 759 -13.86 5.94 18.85
CA SER A 759 -13.55 7.33 18.47
C SER A 759 -12.60 8.02 19.44
N GLU A 760 -12.72 7.77 20.74
CA GLU A 760 -11.85 8.37 21.76
C GLU A 760 -10.51 7.64 21.87
N LEU A 761 -10.47 6.32 21.63
CA LEU A 761 -9.21 5.63 21.32
C LEU A 761 -8.51 6.29 20.12
N SER A 762 -9.24 6.58 19.03
CA SER A 762 -8.72 7.29 17.87
C SER A 762 -8.26 8.72 18.18
N LYS A 763 -8.96 9.48 19.03
CA LYS A 763 -8.55 10.83 19.45
C LYS A 763 -7.34 10.81 20.36
N LEU A 764 -7.26 9.89 21.33
CA LEU A 764 -6.11 9.71 22.20
C LEU A 764 -4.86 9.34 21.38
N LEU A 765 -4.98 8.41 20.44
CA LEU A 765 -3.89 8.06 19.52
C LEU A 765 -3.43 9.26 18.66
N LYS A 766 -4.34 10.17 18.30
CA LYS A 766 -4.03 11.41 17.55
C LYS A 766 -3.50 12.54 18.45
N SER A 767 -3.87 12.60 19.72
CA SER A 767 -3.43 13.64 20.67
C SER A 767 -2.07 13.31 21.29
N PHE A 768 -1.75 12.02 21.46
CA PHE A 768 -0.38 11.55 21.56
C PHE A 768 0.32 11.77 20.22
N GLN A 769 0.86 12.98 20.01
CA GLN A 769 1.66 13.36 18.84
C GLN A 769 2.99 12.56 18.79
N ILE A 770 2.90 11.26 18.52
CA ILE A 770 4.02 10.37 18.28
C ILE A 770 4.39 10.52 16.81
N PRO A 771 5.48 11.24 16.46
CA PRO A 771 5.84 11.38 15.06
C PRO A 771 6.23 9.99 14.53
N ASN A 772 5.65 9.61 13.39
CA ASN A 772 5.96 8.41 12.59
C ASN A 772 5.13 7.13 12.83
N LEU A 773 3.97 7.16 13.50
CA LEU A 773 2.97 6.08 13.34
C LEU A 773 2.19 6.26 12.02
N SER A 774 1.59 7.43 11.81
CA SER A 774 0.84 7.74 10.59
C SER A 774 1.76 8.35 9.52
N ARG A 775 2.64 7.56 8.87
CA ARG A 775 3.52 8.04 7.77
C ARG A 775 3.50 7.20 6.48
N ARG A 776 2.31 6.87 5.98
CA ARG A 776 2.08 6.43 4.58
C ARG A 776 2.56 7.53 3.61
N LEU A 777 3.69 7.32 2.94
CA LEU A 777 4.27 8.33 2.04
C LEU A 777 3.45 8.48 0.76
N LEU A 778 3.45 9.69 0.21
CA LEU A 778 2.49 10.11 -0.81
C LEU A 778 2.80 9.49 -2.17
N GLN A 779 1.81 8.78 -2.71
CA GLN A 779 1.75 8.42 -4.12
C GLN A 779 1.45 9.69 -4.93
N GLU A 780 2.44 10.13 -5.72
CA GLU A 780 2.26 11.02 -6.86
C GLU A 780 2.14 10.16 -8.12
N THR A 781 0.92 9.68 -8.32
CA THR A 781 0.34 9.48 -9.65
C THR A 781 -0.90 10.36 -9.70
N SER A 782 -1.33 10.76 -10.88
CA SER A 782 -2.52 11.59 -11.17
C SER A 782 -3.85 10.85 -10.90
N ASP A 783 -3.91 10.13 -9.79
CA ASP A 783 -4.92 9.13 -9.42
C ASP A 783 -5.68 9.60 -8.16
N ASP A 784 -5.79 10.92 -7.96
CA ASP A 784 -6.52 11.59 -6.87
C ASP A 784 -8.06 11.41 -6.97
N GLU A 785 -8.52 10.76 -8.03
CA GLU A 785 -9.92 10.64 -8.44
C GLU A 785 -10.52 9.23 -8.22
N VAL A 786 -9.85 8.34 -7.46
CA VAL A 786 -10.35 6.98 -7.18
C VAL A 786 -10.05 6.58 -5.72
N PRO A 787 -11.02 6.01 -4.96
CA PRO A 787 -10.84 5.62 -3.57
C PRO A 787 -9.62 4.72 -3.31
N SER A 788 -9.04 4.88 -2.12
CA SER A 788 -7.80 4.17 -1.76
C SER A 788 -7.97 2.65 -1.63
N TRP A 789 -9.20 2.20 -1.34
CA TRP A 789 -9.60 0.80 -1.24
C TRP A 789 -9.96 0.16 -2.59
N ALA A 790 -10.02 0.94 -3.69
CA ALA A 790 -10.16 0.39 -5.02
C ALA A 790 -8.85 -0.31 -5.43
N ASP A 791 -8.86 -1.64 -5.47
CA ASP A 791 -7.71 -2.43 -5.88
C ASP A 791 -7.35 -2.26 -7.37
N ALA A 792 -6.25 -2.90 -7.78
CA ALA A 792 -5.76 -2.78 -9.16
C ALA A 792 -6.68 -3.44 -10.20
N GLY A 793 -7.48 -4.43 -9.82
CA GLY A 793 -8.52 -5.03 -10.68
C GLY A 793 -9.65 -4.04 -10.92
N ARG A 794 -10.22 -3.46 -9.85
CA ARG A 794 -11.27 -2.43 -9.95
C ARG A 794 -10.80 -1.18 -10.69
N ARG A 795 -9.55 -0.71 -10.47
CA ARG A 795 -8.96 0.39 -11.26
C ARG A 795 -8.82 0.06 -12.74
N ARG A 796 -8.44 -1.19 -13.09
CA ARG A 796 -8.46 -1.65 -14.50
C ARG A 796 -9.87 -1.73 -15.06
N LEU A 797 -10.88 -2.11 -14.29
CA LEU A 797 -12.28 -2.13 -14.74
C LEU A 797 -12.82 -0.72 -15.05
N LEU A 798 -12.29 0.34 -14.44
CA LEU A 798 -12.60 1.72 -14.86
C LEU A 798 -12.07 2.02 -16.28
N GLN A 799 -10.91 1.47 -16.65
CA GLN A 799 -10.19 1.79 -17.88
C GLN A 799 -10.35 0.73 -19.00
N ALA A 800 -10.94 -0.44 -18.72
CA ALA A 800 -11.00 -1.55 -19.66
C ALA A 800 -11.95 -1.30 -20.86
N ASN A 801 -11.52 -1.64 -22.08
CA ASN A 801 -12.39 -1.69 -23.24
C ASN A 801 -13.33 -2.92 -23.11
N LEU A 802 -14.62 -2.78 -23.44
CA LEU A 802 -15.60 -3.88 -23.39
C LEU A 802 -15.12 -5.12 -24.15
N ASN A 803 -14.49 -4.94 -25.32
CA ASN A 803 -13.98 -6.03 -26.17
C ASN A 803 -12.76 -6.76 -25.56
N SER A 804 -12.16 -6.23 -24.49
CA SER A 804 -11.01 -6.81 -23.79
C SER A 804 -11.39 -7.53 -22.48
N LEU A 805 -12.67 -7.46 -22.08
CA LEU A 805 -13.16 -8.12 -20.88
C LEU A 805 -13.37 -9.62 -21.12
N LYS A 806 -13.00 -10.44 -20.12
CA LYS A 806 -13.37 -11.85 -20.05
C LYS A 806 -14.44 -12.03 -18.96
N PRO A 807 -15.74 -11.91 -19.28
CA PRO A 807 -16.80 -12.07 -18.30
C PRO A 807 -16.93 -13.53 -17.83
N ASN A 808 -17.34 -13.72 -16.58
CA ASN A 808 -17.67 -15.03 -16.01
C ASN A 808 -19.07 -15.49 -16.45
N ALA A 809 -19.98 -14.54 -16.65
CA ALA A 809 -21.32 -14.76 -17.18
C ALA A 809 -21.69 -13.64 -18.17
N VAL A 810 -22.44 -14.00 -19.21
CA VAL A 810 -23.04 -13.04 -20.16
C VAL A 810 -24.56 -13.19 -20.06
N VAL A 811 -25.25 -12.08 -19.82
CA VAL A 811 -26.71 -11.97 -19.77
C VAL A 811 -27.19 -11.24 -21.02
N ALA A 812 -28.09 -11.83 -21.79
CA ALA A 812 -28.67 -11.20 -22.97
C ALA A 812 -30.12 -11.69 -23.22
N GLN A 813 -31.05 -10.74 -23.39
CA GLN A 813 -32.47 -11.06 -23.58
C GLN A 813 -32.75 -11.74 -24.94
N ASP A 814 -31.91 -11.45 -25.95
CA ASP A 814 -31.93 -12.05 -27.28
C ASP A 814 -31.51 -13.54 -27.32
N GLY A 815 -30.99 -14.08 -26.21
CA GLY A 815 -30.48 -15.45 -26.13
C GLY A 815 -29.03 -15.64 -26.62
N SER A 816 -28.31 -14.57 -26.98
CA SER A 816 -26.90 -14.61 -27.36
C SER A 816 -25.92 -14.71 -26.17
N GLY A 817 -26.45 -14.70 -24.94
CA GLY A 817 -25.72 -14.86 -23.69
C GLY A 817 -26.01 -16.21 -23.03
N LYS A 818 -25.21 -16.58 -22.01
CA LYS A 818 -25.40 -17.81 -21.22
C LYS A 818 -26.70 -17.78 -20.40
N PHE A 819 -27.16 -16.58 -20.02
CA PHE A 819 -28.39 -16.37 -19.26
C PHE A 819 -29.27 -15.32 -19.95
N ARG A 820 -30.59 -15.43 -19.77
CA ARG A 820 -31.54 -14.40 -20.25
C ARG A 820 -31.89 -13.36 -19.18
N THR A 821 -31.75 -13.72 -17.91
CA THR A 821 -32.03 -12.87 -16.74
C THR A 821 -30.75 -12.62 -15.94
N ILE A 822 -30.72 -11.51 -15.20
CA ILE A 822 -29.59 -11.17 -14.31
C ILE A 822 -29.65 -12.05 -13.06
N ASN A 823 -30.85 -12.35 -12.55
CA ASN A 823 -31.03 -13.24 -11.41
C ASN A 823 -30.46 -14.65 -11.64
N ASP A 824 -30.59 -15.23 -12.84
CA ASP A 824 -30.04 -16.58 -13.10
C ASP A 824 -28.50 -16.56 -13.19
N ALA A 825 -27.90 -15.47 -13.67
CA ALA A 825 -26.45 -15.30 -13.65
C ALA A 825 -25.88 -15.14 -12.23
N LEU A 826 -26.63 -14.52 -11.32
CA LEU A 826 -26.32 -14.42 -9.89
C LEU A 826 -26.48 -15.76 -9.15
N LYS A 827 -27.54 -16.53 -9.43
CA LYS A 827 -27.72 -17.89 -8.88
C LYS A 827 -26.60 -18.83 -9.31
N ALA A 828 -26.09 -18.65 -10.53
CA ALA A 828 -24.97 -19.43 -11.06
C ALA A 828 -23.58 -18.94 -10.59
N ALA A 829 -23.50 -17.84 -9.84
CA ALA A 829 -22.25 -17.39 -9.25
C ALA A 829 -21.78 -18.41 -8.19
N PRO A 830 -20.51 -18.84 -8.19
CA PRO A 830 -20.02 -19.81 -7.23
C PRO A 830 -20.06 -19.22 -5.81
N PRO A 831 -20.23 -20.06 -4.76
CA PRO A 831 -20.10 -19.60 -3.39
C PRO A 831 -18.69 -19.04 -3.13
N PRO A 832 -18.51 -18.09 -2.20
CA PRO A 832 -17.28 -17.32 -2.09
C PRO A 832 -16.08 -18.19 -1.70
N LYS A 833 -15.23 -18.53 -2.69
CA LYS A 833 -13.91 -19.09 -2.46
C LYS A 833 -12.87 -18.03 -2.85
N SER A 834 -12.12 -17.57 -1.85
CA SER A 834 -10.89 -16.75 -1.92
C SER A 834 -10.73 -15.79 -3.12
N ASN A 835 -11.04 -14.52 -2.91
CA ASN A 835 -10.56 -13.37 -3.70
C ASN A 835 -10.79 -13.37 -5.23
N GLN A 836 -11.74 -14.16 -5.76
CA GLN A 836 -12.10 -14.13 -7.18
C GLN A 836 -13.28 -13.19 -7.46
N THR A 837 -13.04 -12.15 -8.25
CA THR A 837 -14.07 -11.25 -8.78
C THR A 837 -14.97 -11.97 -9.78
N TYR A 838 -16.29 -11.83 -9.67
CA TYR A 838 -17.26 -12.45 -10.60
C TYR A 838 -17.91 -11.38 -11.49
N VAL A 839 -17.51 -11.36 -12.76
CA VAL A 839 -17.91 -10.36 -13.76
C VAL A 839 -19.10 -10.86 -14.58
N ILE A 840 -20.21 -10.14 -14.49
CA ILE A 840 -21.42 -10.33 -15.28
C ILE A 840 -21.49 -9.22 -16.32
N LEU A 841 -21.32 -9.59 -17.60
CA LEU A 841 -21.59 -8.70 -18.73
C LEU A 841 -23.10 -8.77 -19.04
N ILE A 842 -23.77 -7.63 -19.02
CA ILE A 842 -25.20 -7.50 -19.27
C ILE A 842 -25.35 -6.71 -20.58
N LYS A 843 -25.86 -7.34 -21.63
CA LYS A 843 -25.99 -6.70 -22.95
C LYS A 843 -27.01 -5.55 -22.95
N ALA A 844 -27.08 -4.79 -24.03
CA ALA A 844 -28.15 -3.83 -24.25
C ALA A 844 -29.53 -4.50 -24.14
N GLY A 845 -30.46 -3.84 -23.46
CA GLY A 845 -31.76 -4.41 -23.10
C GLY A 845 -32.40 -3.71 -21.90
N VAL A 846 -33.70 -3.95 -21.72
CA VAL A 846 -34.49 -3.43 -20.58
C VAL A 846 -34.92 -4.60 -19.72
N TYR A 847 -34.22 -4.77 -18.60
CA TYR A 847 -34.35 -5.87 -17.67
C TYR A 847 -35.38 -5.52 -16.60
N LYS A 848 -36.61 -6.02 -16.77
CA LYS A 848 -37.71 -5.87 -15.81
C LYS A 848 -37.55 -6.89 -14.68
N GLU A 849 -36.57 -6.67 -13.81
CA GLU A 849 -36.19 -7.58 -12.73
C GLU A 849 -35.94 -6.82 -11.43
N TYR A 850 -36.32 -7.44 -10.31
CA TYR A 850 -35.84 -7.04 -8.99
C TYR A 850 -34.57 -7.84 -8.68
N ILE A 851 -33.48 -7.14 -8.32
CA ILE A 851 -32.16 -7.75 -8.08
C ILE A 851 -31.76 -7.54 -6.63
N GLU A 852 -31.41 -8.62 -5.94
CA GLU A 852 -30.80 -8.56 -4.61
C GLU A 852 -29.45 -9.30 -4.64
N ILE A 853 -28.37 -8.60 -4.28
CA ILE A 853 -27.03 -9.18 -4.13
C ILE A 853 -26.80 -9.35 -2.62
N PRO A 854 -27.03 -10.55 -2.05
CA PRO A 854 -27.03 -10.75 -0.61
C PRO A 854 -25.61 -10.62 -0.04
N ARG A 855 -25.54 -10.36 1.26
CA ARG A 855 -24.30 -10.06 1.98
C ARG A 855 -23.18 -11.10 1.84
N HIS A 856 -23.51 -12.36 1.60
CA HIS A 856 -22.52 -13.42 1.38
C HIS A 856 -21.93 -13.39 -0.04
N GLN A 857 -22.59 -12.81 -1.04
CA GLN A 857 -22.10 -12.68 -2.42
C GLN A 857 -21.26 -11.41 -2.61
N ASN A 858 -20.01 -11.46 -2.15
CA ASN A 858 -19.05 -10.36 -2.29
C ASN A 858 -18.36 -10.34 -3.68
N ASP A 859 -17.72 -9.22 -4.03
CA ASP A 859 -16.89 -9.07 -5.25
C ASP A 859 -17.61 -9.32 -6.59
N ILE A 860 -18.94 -9.14 -6.61
CA ILE A 860 -19.76 -9.14 -7.83
C ILE A 860 -19.53 -7.85 -8.65
N VAL A 861 -19.47 -7.99 -9.98
CA VAL A 861 -19.21 -6.91 -10.92
C VAL A 861 -20.24 -6.93 -12.04
N PHE A 862 -20.99 -5.84 -12.22
CA PHE A 862 -21.91 -5.63 -13.34
C PHE A 862 -21.29 -4.69 -14.37
N ILE A 863 -21.32 -5.08 -15.63
CA ILE A 863 -20.86 -4.24 -16.75
C ILE A 863 -21.95 -4.26 -17.83
N GLY A 864 -22.50 -3.09 -18.15
CA GLY A 864 -23.43 -2.91 -19.27
C GLY A 864 -22.73 -2.49 -20.57
N GLU A 865 -23.51 -2.36 -21.65
CA GLU A 865 -23.03 -1.85 -22.95
C GLU A 865 -23.27 -0.33 -23.11
N GLY A 866 -23.66 0.36 -22.04
CA GLY A 866 -23.92 1.80 -21.95
C GLY A 866 -25.12 2.07 -21.05
N ALA A 867 -25.04 3.10 -20.18
CA ALA A 867 -26.04 3.34 -19.14
C ALA A 867 -27.46 3.62 -19.66
N ASP A 868 -27.59 4.16 -20.88
CA ASP A 868 -28.87 4.36 -21.54
C ASP A 868 -29.38 3.09 -22.28
N LYS A 869 -28.46 2.18 -22.64
CA LYS A 869 -28.70 0.97 -23.46
C LYS A 869 -29.00 -0.28 -22.62
N THR A 870 -28.29 -0.46 -21.51
CA THR A 870 -28.51 -1.56 -20.55
C THR A 870 -29.16 -0.98 -19.31
N ARG A 871 -30.41 -1.34 -19.05
CA ARG A 871 -31.23 -0.74 -17.98
C ARG A 871 -31.94 -1.81 -17.16
N ILE A 872 -31.81 -1.76 -15.85
CA ILE A 872 -32.58 -2.58 -14.89
C ILE A 872 -33.71 -1.70 -14.35
N THR A 873 -34.96 -2.14 -14.47
CA THR A 873 -36.14 -1.32 -14.15
C THR A 873 -37.17 -2.09 -13.32
N GLY A 874 -37.82 -1.36 -12.40
CA GLY A 874 -38.83 -1.84 -11.47
C GLY A 874 -39.74 -0.69 -11.05
N ASN A 875 -40.78 -0.97 -10.25
CA ASN A 875 -41.83 0.01 -9.91
C ASN A 875 -42.42 -0.13 -8.49
N LYS A 876 -41.76 -0.89 -7.59
CA LYS A 876 -42.17 -0.95 -6.17
C LYS A 876 -42.07 0.45 -5.54
N ASN A 877 -43.01 0.77 -4.66
CA ASN A 877 -43.16 2.10 -4.09
C ASN A 877 -43.98 2.07 -2.78
N PHE A 878 -43.93 3.18 -2.04
CA PHE A 878 -44.59 3.33 -0.75
C PHE A 878 -46.12 3.37 -0.81
N VAL A 879 -46.71 4.01 -1.83
CA VAL A 879 -48.18 4.11 -1.98
C VAL A 879 -48.82 2.73 -2.11
N ASP A 880 -48.15 1.79 -2.77
CA ASP A 880 -48.60 0.41 -2.93
C ASP A 880 -48.30 -0.47 -1.69
N GLY A 881 -47.98 0.14 -0.55
CA GLY A 881 -47.84 -0.51 0.76
C GLY A 881 -46.44 -1.06 1.07
N ILE A 882 -45.45 -0.83 0.20
CA ILE A 882 -44.09 -1.37 0.37
C ILE A 882 -43.20 -0.33 1.07
N GLY A 883 -42.74 -0.61 2.28
CA GLY A 883 -41.81 0.26 3.02
C GLY A 883 -40.53 0.55 2.21
N THR A 884 -40.06 1.81 2.26
CA THR A 884 -39.01 2.36 1.37
C THR A 884 -37.81 1.44 1.17
N TYR A 885 -37.28 0.80 2.23
CA TYR A 885 -36.14 -0.11 2.17
C TYR A 885 -36.31 -1.28 1.16
N LYS A 886 -37.54 -1.77 0.95
CA LYS A 886 -37.88 -2.86 0.01
C LYS A 886 -38.41 -2.37 -1.34
N THR A 887 -38.49 -1.06 -1.58
CA THR A 887 -38.90 -0.49 -2.89
C THR A 887 -37.81 -0.56 -3.96
N ALA A 888 -36.56 -0.84 -3.57
CA ALA A 888 -35.41 -0.86 -4.46
C ALA A 888 -35.58 -1.83 -5.65
N THR A 889 -35.41 -1.31 -6.88
CA THR A 889 -35.24 -2.15 -8.08
C THR A 889 -33.99 -3.03 -7.96
N VAL A 890 -32.87 -2.43 -7.53
CA VAL A 890 -31.62 -3.15 -7.23
C VAL A 890 -31.15 -2.87 -5.80
N ALA A 891 -30.94 -3.93 -5.03
CA ALA A 891 -30.41 -3.90 -3.67
C ALA A 891 -29.06 -4.60 -3.60
N VAL A 892 -28.02 -3.87 -3.17
CA VAL A 892 -26.64 -4.36 -3.09
C VAL A 892 -26.20 -4.45 -1.64
N MET A 893 -25.94 -5.66 -1.14
CA MET A 893 -25.49 -5.92 0.25
C MET A 893 -24.16 -6.67 0.32
N GLY A 894 -23.71 -7.31 -0.77
CA GLY A 894 -22.39 -7.92 -0.89
C GLY A 894 -21.27 -6.88 -1.02
N ASP A 895 -20.27 -6.95 -0.13
CA ASP A 895 -19.17 -5.98 -0.07
C ASP A 895 -18.35 -5.97 -1.37
N ARG A 896 -17.82 -4.78 -1.67
CA ARG A 896 -16.95 -4.46 -2.80
C ARG A 896 -17.60 -4.59 -4.18
N PHE A 897 -18.93 -4.43 -4.26
CA PHE A 897 -19.65 -4.39 -5.54
C PHE A 897 -19.11 -3.32 -6.49
N PHE A 898 -19.16 -3.59 -7.80
CA PHE A 898 -18.79 -2.64 -8.85
C PHE A 898 -19.82 -2.68 -9.98
N ALA A 899 -20.31 -1.50 -10.41
CA ALA A 899 -21.14 -1.36 -11.59
C ALA A 899 -20.55 -0.35 -12.58
N ARG A 900 -20.66 -0.65 -13.87
CA ARG A 900 -20.21 0.24 -14.96
C ARG A 900 -21.13 0.20 -16.17
N ASP A 901 -21.28 1.34 -16.83
CA ASP A 901 -21.98 1.46 -18.13
C ASP A 901 -23.41 0.88 -18.10
N ILE A 902 -24.14 1.08 -17.00
CA ILE A 902 -25.46 0.47 -16.74
C ILE A 902 -26.41 1.44 -16.02
N GLY A 903 -27.69 1.41 -16.38
CA GLY A 903 -28.77 2.19 -15.76
C GLY A 903 -29.59 1.39 -14.74
N PHE A 904 -29.93 2.05 -13.63
CA PHE A 904 -30.84 1.56 -12.58
C PHE A 904 -32.04 2.50 -12.52
N GLU A 905 -33.26 1.96 -12.62
CA GLU A 905 -34.48 2.75 -12.77
C GLU A 905 -35.58 2.28 -11.81
N ASN A 906 -36.32 3.25 -11.23
CA ASN A 906 -37.63 2.99 -10.67
C ASN A 906 -38.68 3.84 -11.39
N SER A 907 -39.57 3.17 -12.11
CA SER A 907 -40.56 3.78 -13.01
C SER A 907 -41.92 4.04 -12.33
N ALA A 908 -42.01 4.01 -10.99
CA ALA A 908 -43.28 4.18 -10.28
C ALA A 908 -43.93 5.56 -10.48
N GLY A 909 -43.15 6.62 -10.67
CA GLY A 909 -43.63 7.98 -10.87
C GLY A 909 -43.80 8.80 -9.58
N PRO A 910 -44.04 10.13 -9.69
CA PRO A 910 -44.05 11.04 -8.54
C PRO A 910 -45.30 10.91 -7.67
N THR A 911 -46.40 10.39 -8.22
CA THR A 911 -47.65 10.10 -7.50
C THR A 911 -47.55 8.88 -6.58
N LYS A 912 -46.44 8.13 -6.63
CA LYS A 912 -46.19 6.92 -5.84
C LYS A 912 -45.28 7.13 -4.63
N HIS A 913 -44.89 8.38 -4.37
CA HIS A 913 -43.97 8.78 -3.30
C HIS A 913 -42.64 7.99 -3.34
N GLN A 914 -42.14 7.50 -2.20
CA GLN A 914 -40.83 6.86 -2.09
C GLN A 914 -40.73 5.62 -2.99
N ALA A 915 -39.78 5.63 -3.93
CA ALA A 915 -39.61 4.56 -4.91
C ALA A 915 -38.13 4.45 -5.35
N VAL A 916 -37.36 3.61 -4.65
CA VAL A 916 -35.91 3.50 -4.82
C VAL A 916 -35.54 2.79 -6.12
N ALA A 917 -34.62 3.36 -6.91
CA ALA A 917 -34.01 2.71 -8.07
C ALA A 917 -32.83 1.83 -7.66
N LEU A 918 -31.96 2.35 -6.79
CA LEU A 918 -30.77 1.64 -6.31
C LEU A 918 -30.59 1.86 -4.80
N ARG A 919 -30.52 0.75 -4.04
CA ARG A 919 -30.13 0.72 -2.62
C ARG A 919 -28.75 0.07 -2.47
N VAL A 920 -27.85 0.75 -1.76
CA VAL A 920 -26.49 0.24 -1.51
C VAL A 920 -26.23 0.15 0.00
N SER A 921 -26.17 -1.07 0.50
CA SER A 921 -25.79 -1.48 1.87
C SER A 921 -24.44 -2.23 1.87
N ALA A 922 -23.55 -1.96 0.92
CA ALA A 922 -22.32 -2.72 0.68
C ALA A 922 -21.08 -1.82 0.82
N ASP A 923 -20.11 -2.24 1.64
CA ASP A 923 -18.90 -1.47 1.89
C ASP A 923 -17.94 -1.55 0.70
N LYS A 924 -17.25 -0.44 0.40
CA LYS A 924 -16.27 -0.32 -0.69
C LYS A 924 -16.90 -0.52 -2.08
N SER A 925 -18.10 0.03 -2.28
CA SER A 925 -18.86 -0.08 -3.55
C SER A 925 -18.55 1.04 -4.55
N ILE A 926 -18.40 0.71 -5.84
CA ILE A 926 -18.08 1.67 -6.92
C ILE A 926 -19.15 1.65 -8.02
N PHE A 927 -19.57 2.83 -8.46
CA PHE A 927 -20.43 3.04 -9.62
C PHE A 927 -19.74 4.00 -10.58
N TYR A 928 -19.60 3.62 -11.85
CA TYR A 928 -18.85 4.39 -12.83
C TYR A 928 -19.59 4.48 -14.18
N ARG A 929 -19.93 5.70 -14.61
CA ARG A 929 -20.80 5.93 -15.79
C ARG A 929 -22.10 5.13 -15.71
N CYS A 930 -22.78 5.24 -14.57
CA CYS A 930 -24.09 4.67 -14.34
C CYS A 930 -25.17 5.75 -14.36
N ASN A 931 -26.40 5.35 -14.72
CA ASN A 931 -27.58 6.19 -14.56
C ASN A 931 -28.40 5.67 -13.36
N MET A 932 -28.90 6.57 -12.52
CA MET A 932 -29.87 6.28 -11.48
C MET A 932 -31.08 7.20 -11.70
N ASP A 933 -32.15 6.67 -12.29
CA ASP A 933 -33.31 7.45 -12.72
C ASP A 933 -34.56 7.06 -11.91
N GLY A 934 -35.21 8.05 -11.30
CA GLY A 934 -36.42 7.86 -10.49
C GLY A 934 -37.16 9.17 -10.25
N TYR A 935 -37.90 9.27 -9.14
CA TYR A 935 -38.54 10.51 -8.69
C TYR A 935 -38.12 10.79 -7.24
N GLN A 936 -38.99 10.51 -6.28
CA GLN A 936 -38.67 10.60 -4.86
C GLN A 936 -37.82 9.39 -4.44
N ASP A 937 -36.82 9.60 -3.59
CA ASP A 937 -35.98 8.55 -3.00
C ASP A 937 -35.18 7.71 -4.03
N THR A 938 -34.77 8.31 -5.16
CA THR A 938 -34.15 7.57 -6.29
C THR A 938 -32.92 6.73 -5.91
N LEU A 939 -31.95 7.31 -5.21
CA LEU A 939 -30.70 6.64 -4.81
C LEU A 939 -30.56 6.60 -3.29
N TYR A 940 -30.70 5.40 -2.72
CA TYR A 940 -30.52 5.17 -1.29
C TYR A 940 -29.09 4.71 -0.99
N THR A 941 -28.21 5.68 -0.71
CA THR A 941 -26.87 5.47 -0.19
C THR A 941 -26.95 5.09 1.29
N HIS A 942 -27.47 3.89 1.56
CA HIS A 942 -27.93 3.46 2.88
C HIS A 942 -26.82 3.51 3.93
N THR A 943 -25.71 2.76 3.74
CA THR A 943 -24.60 2.75 4.71
C THR A 943 -23.23 2.38 4.08
N TYR A 944 -22.16 2.45 4.87
CA TYR A 944 -20.75 2.19 4.52
C TYR A 944 -20.11 3.11 3.46
N ARG A 945 -18.91 2.76 2.96
CA ARG A 945 -18.13 3.57 2.01
C ARG A 945 -18.56 3.34 0.56
N GLN A 946 -18.95 4.40 -0.14
CA GLN A 946 -19.48 4.32 -1.51
C GLN A 946 -18.88 5.42 -2.41
N PHE A 947 -18.60 5.10 -3.67
CA PHE A 947 -18.06 6.06 -4.63
C PHE A 947 -18.81 6.00 -5.96
N TYR A 948 -19.29 7.17 -6.40
CA TYR A 948 -20.03 7.37 -7.64
C TYR A 948 -19.22 8.33 -8.51
N ARG A 949 -18.88 7.94 -9.73
CA ARG A 949 -18.06 8.76 -10.62
C ARG A 949 -18.61 8.82 -12.04
N ASP A 950 -18.64 10.02 -12.61
CA ASP A 950 -19.11 10.29 -13.98
C ASP A 950 -20.54 9.72 -14.21
N CYS A 951 -21.36 9.66 -13.15
CA CYS A 951 -22.73 9.12 -13.15
C CYS A 951 -23.78 10.22 -13.34
N LYS A 952 -24.97 9.85 -13.82
CA LYS A 952 -26.16 10.70 -13.86
C LYS A 952 -27.17 10.22 -12.81
N ILE A 953 -27.68 11.13 -11.97
CA ILE A 953 -28.73 10.84 -11.01
C ILE A 953 -29.89 11.82 -11.24
N THR A 954 -31.10 11.30 -11.44
CA THR A 954 -32.29 12.09 -11.80
C THR A 954 -33.42 11.85 -10.79
N GLY A 955 -33.99 12.91 -10.21
CA GLY A 955 -35.08 12.77 -9.23
C GLY A 955 -35.71 14.08 -8.76
N THR A 956 -36.61 13.99 -7.76
CA THR A 956 -37.42 15.11 -7.24
C THR A 956 -37.12 15.41 -5.76
N ILE A 957 -37.73 14.65 -4.85
CA ILE A 957 -37.64 14.80 -3.40
C ILE A 957 -36.60 13.83 -2.90
N ASP A 958 -35.67 14.31 -2.07
CA ASP A 958 -34.69 13.54 -1.32
C ASP A 958 -33.94 12.49 -2.17
N PHE A 959 -33.68 12.80 -3.44
CA PHE A 959 -33.36 11.75 -4.42
C PHE A 959 -31.94 11.16 -4.29
N ILE A 960 -31.11 11.70 -3.39
CA ILE A 960 -29.90 11.07 -2.85
C ILE A 960 -30.00 11.12 -1.32
N PHE A 961 -30.19 9.97 -0.66
CA PHE A 961 -30.47 9.90 0.77
C PHE A 961 -29.85 8.66 1.46
N GLY A 962 -29.71 8.71 2.79
CA GLY A 962 -29.09 7.65 3.61
C GLY A 962 -27.92 8.12 4.50
N ASP A 963 -27.24 7.19 5.20
CA ASP A 963 -26.12 7.45 6.11
C ASP A 963 -24.77 6.83 5.66
N ALA A 964 -24.63 6.49 4.37
CA ALA A 964 -23.33 6.11 3.81
C ALA A 964 -22.29 7.24 3.92
N ALA A 965 -21.02 6.87 3.91
CA ALA A 965 -19.92 7.74 3.53
C ALA A 965 -19.82 7.72 1.99
N ALA A 966 -20.67 8.50 1.32
CA ALA A 966 -20.83 8.53 -0.13
C ALA A 966 -20.18 9.77 -0.74
N ILE A 967 -19.35 9.57 -1.76
CA ILE A 967 -18.76 10.66 -2.54
C ILE A 967 -19.14 10.51 -4.01
N PHE A 968 -19.68 11.60 -4.55
CA PHE A 968 -20.02 11.78 -5.95
C PHE A 968 -18.98 12.70 -6.57
N GLN A 969 -18.31 12.24 -7.63
CA GLN A 969 -17.28 13.01 -8.32
C GLN A 969 -17.59 13.10 -9.83
N ASN A 970 -17.58 14.31 -10.37
CA ASN A 970 -17.92 14.60 -11.78
C ASN A 970 -19.33 14.13 -12.20
N CYS A 971 -20.23 13.89 -11.25
CA CYS A 971 -21.59 13.41 -11.52
C CYS A 971 -22.51 14.55 -11.99
N LYS A 972 -23.60 14.21 -12.68
CA LYS A 972 -24.69 15.12 -13.02
C LYS A 972 -25.93 14.80 -12.19
N MET A 973 -26.35 15.73 -11.35
CA MET A 973 -27.59 15.64 -10.58
C MET A 973 -28.64 16.51 -11.27
N VAL A 974 -29.70 15.85 -11.73
CA VAL A 974 -30.74 16.43 -12.58
C VAL A 974 -32.05 16.46 -11.80
N VAL A 975 -32.45 17.66 -11.39
CA VAL A 975 -33.74 17.90 -10.75
C VAL A 975 -34.83 17.84 -11.82
N ARG A 976 -35.86 17.03 -11.61
CA ARG A 976 -37.01 16.93 -12.52
C ARG A 976 -38.28 17.51 -11.92
N LYS A 977 -39.29 17.72 -12.77
CA LYS A 977 -40.58 18.29 -12.36
C LYS A 977 -41.26 17.38 -11.30
N PRO A 978 -41.52 17.87 -10.08
CA PRO A 978 -42.30 17.16 -9.07
C PRO A 978 -43.81 17.30 -9.31
N LEU A 979 -44.64 16.87 -8.35
CA LEU A 979 -46.06 17.25 -8.34
C LEU A 979 -46.22 18.74 -8.02
N GLU A 980 -47.42 19.26 -8.23
CA GLU A 980 -47.78 20.61 -7.81
C GLU A 980 -47.60 20.79 -6.29
N ASN A 981 -47.23 22.01 -5.87
CA ASN A 981 -46.98 22.38 -4.48
C ASN A 981 -45.84 21.61 -3.76
N GLN A 982 -45.03 20.84 -4.49
CA GLN A 982 -43.83 20.19 -3.96
C GLN A 982 -42.56 21.01 -4.26
N ALA A 983 -41.54 20.84 -3.40
CA ALA A 983 -40.19 21.35 -3.61
C ALA A 983 -39.20 20.19 -3.77
N CYS A 984 -38.14 20.38 -4.56
CA CYS A 984 -37.13 19.36 -4.80
C CYS A 984 -35.92 19.48 -3.87
N MET A 985 -35.36 18.34 -3.47
CA MET A 985 -34.20 18.27 -2.57
C MET A 985 -33.17 17.34 -3.20
N VAL A 986 -31.98 17.86 -3.50
CA VAL A 986 -30.91 17.04 -4.09
C VAL A 986 -30.38 16.01 -3.09
N THR A 987 -30.34 16.35 -1.78
CA THR A 987 -29.86 15.45 -0.73
C THR A 987 -30.74 15.43 0.52
N ALA A 988 -30.84 14.27 1.17
CA ALA A 988 -31.40 14.10 2.51
C ALA A 988 -30.52 13.16 3.35
N GLN A 989 -29.51 13.71 4.01
CA GLN A 989 -28.51 12.89 4.71
C GLN A 989 -28.99 12.47 6.11
N GLY A 990 -28.82 11.19 6.41
CA GLY A 990 -29.46 10.48 7.53
C GLY A 990 -28.59 10.27 8.77
N ARG A 991 -27.55 11.09 9.02
CA ARG A 991 -26.64 10.85 10.15
C ARG A 991 -27.29 11.08 11.51
N LYS A 992 -27.45 10.00 12.28
CA LYS A 992 -28.04 10.01 13.63
C LYS A 992 -27.04 10.19 14.77
N ASP A 993 -25.79 9.77 14.62
CA ASP A 993 -24.75 9.89 15.66
C ASP A 993 -23.65 10.87 15.23
N GLN A 994 -23.26 11.80 16.12
CA GLN A 994 -22.21 12.78 15.86
C GLN A 994 -20.83 12.17 15.54
N ARG A 995 -20.55 10.94 15.97
CA ARG A 995 -19.33 10.17 15.67
C ARG A 995 -19.47 9.25 14.45
N SER A 996 -20.68 9.08 13.89
CA SER A 996 -20.91 8.28 12.68
C SER A 996 -20.08 8.80 11.49
N THR A 997 -19.67 7.86 10.65
CA THR A 997 -18.88 8.12 9.44
C THR A 997 -19.70 8.75 8.30
N GLY A 998 -21.03 8.66 8.35
CA GLY A 998 -21.92 9.05 7.25
C GLY A 998 -21.79 10.51 6.79
N ILE A 999 -21.80 10.71 5.47
CA ILE A 999 -21.64 11.99 4.79
C ILE A 999 -22.00 11.84 3.30
N ILE A 1000 -22.67 12.83 2.73
CA ILE A 1000 -22.80 12.98 1.27
C ILE A 1000 -21.85 14.10 0.82
N VAL A 1001 -20.95 13.80 -0.11
CA VAL A 1001 -20.06 14.80 -0.74
C VAL A 1001 -20.33 14.87 -2.24
N LEU A 1002 -20.64 16.06 -2.73
CA LEU A 1002 -20.81 16.37 -4.15
C LEU A 1002 -19.59 17.19 -4.62
N GLN A 1003 -18.62 16.55 -5.28
CA GLN A 1003 -17.37 17.17 -5.72
C GLN A 1003 -17.31 17.32 -7.25
N ASN A 1004 -17.05 18.53 -7.75
CA ASN A 1004 -16.96 18.85 -9.18
C ASN A 1004 -18.14 18.33 -10.02
N CYS A 1005 -19.31 18.28 -9.41
CA CYS A 1005 -20.53 17.80 -10.05
C CYS A 1005 -21.29 18.95 -10.75
N TYR A 1006 -22.31 18.60 -11.52
CA TYR A 1006 -23.26 19.54 -12.11
C TYR A 1006 -24.64 19.35 -11.48
N ILE A 1007 -25.11 20.34 -10.74
CA ILE A 1007 -26.47 20.40 -10.19
C ILE A 1007 -27.29 21.31 -11.11
N THR A 1008 -28.27 20.75 -11.80
CA THR A 1008 -29.09 21.42 -12.83
C THR A 1008 -30.50 20.79 -12.85
N ALA A 1009 -31.37 21.20 -13.76
CA ALA A 1009 -32.74 20.70 -13.87
C ALA A 1009 -33.15 20.31 -15.31
N GLU A 1010 -34.17 19.46 -15.44
CA GLU A 1010 -34.82 19.17 -16.73
C GLU A 1010 -35.54 20.43 -17.26
N PRO A 1011 -35.64 20.64 -18.60
CA PRO A 1011 -36.37 21.77 -19.17
C PRO A 1011 -37.82 21.89 -18.67
N ALA A 1012 -38.49 20.75 -18.42
CA ALA A 1012 -39.85 20.70 -17.89
C ALA A 1012 -39.99 21.22 -16.44
N PHE A 1013 -38.90 21.27 -15.66
CA PHE A 1013 -38.87 21.91 -14.35
C PHE A 1013 -38.68 23.43 -14.51
N LEU A 1014 -37.71 23.84 -15.35
CA LEU A 1014 -37.36 25.26 -15.60
C LEU A 1014 -38.50 26.06 -16.24
N ALA A 1015 -39.36 25.40 -17.02
CA ALA A 1015 -40.51 26.01 -17.69
C ALA A 1015 -41.67 26.38 -16.74
N VAL A 1016 -41.72 25.87 -15.51
CA VAL A 1016 -42.87 26.10 -14.61
C VAL A 1016 -42.87 27.54 -14.07
N LYS A 1017 -44.05 28.16 -14.05
CA LYS A 1017 -44.30 29.51 -13.50
C LYS A 1017 -45.47 29.43 -12.49
N PRO A 1018 -45.33 29.92 -11.25
CA PRO A 1018 -44.10 30.40 -10.63
C PRO A 1018 -43.02 29.30 -10.56
N ALA A 1019 -41.75 29.69 -10.42
CA ALA A 1019 -40.64 28.74 -10.40
C ALA A 1019 -40.76 27.80 -9.18
N ILE A 1020 -40.59 26.50 -9.41
CA ILE A 1020 -40.59 25.49 -8.34
C ILE A 1020 -39.31 25.63 -7.51
N ALA A 1021 -39.42 25.58 -6.19
CA ALA A 1021 -38.27 25.62 -5.31
C ALA A 1021 -37.46 24.32 -5.39
N SER A 1022 -36.15 24.42 -5.55
CA SER A 1022 -35.20 23.30 -5.38
C SER A 1022 -34.03 23.70 -4.50
N TYR A 1023 -33.59 22.78 -3.66
CA TYR A 1023 -32.54 22.97 -2.66
C TYR A 1023 -31.43 21.92 -2.79
N LEU A 1024 -30.23 22.25 -2.31
CA LEU A 1024 -29.09 21.33 -2.19
C LEU A 1024 -29.39 20.17 -1.21
N GLY A 1025 -30.26 20.41 -0.23
CA GLY A 1025 -30.81 19.35 0.61
C GLY A 1025 -31.51 19.82 1.89
N ARG A 1026 -31.92 18.85 2.71
CA ARG A 1026 -32.58 19.04 4.02
C ARG A 1026 -32.17 17.98 5.05
N PRO A 1027 -32.10 18.31 6.36
CA PRO A 1027 -31.49 17.43 7.36
C PRO A 1027 -32.46 16.37 7.89
N TRP A 1028 -32.51 15.21 7.22
CA TRP A 1028 -33.41 14.10 7.58
C TRP A 1028 -33.19 13.60 9.03
N LYS A 1029 -31.94 13.51 9.47
CA LYS A 1029 -31.59 13.17 10.87
C LYS A 1029 -30.70 14.24 11.50
N GLU A 1030 -30.67 14.24 12.83
CA GLU A 1030 -30.15 15.29 13.72
C GLU A 1030 -28.74 15.80 13.43
N PHE A 1031 -27.82 14.93 13.02
CA PHE A 1031 -26.44 15.29 12.69
C PHE A 1031 -26.16 15.20 11.18
N SER A 1032 -27.18 15.40 10.35
CA SER A 1032 -27.08 15.42 8.88
C SER A 1032 -25.83 16.17 8.38
N ARG A 1033 -25.11 15.57 7.44
CA ARG A 1033 -23.84 16.11 6.92
C ARG A 1033 -23.71 15.97 5.41
N THR A 1034 -23.81 17.11 4.72
CA THR A 1034 -23.69 17.22 3.26
C THR A 1034 -22.69 18.31 2.91
N ILE A 1035 -21.83 18.07 1.91
CA ILE A 1035 -20.85 19.05 1.43
C ILE A 1035 -20.93 19.14 -0.09
N VAL A 1036 -21.11 20.35 -0.61
CA VAL A 1036 -21.14 20.63 -2.05
C VAL A 1036 -19.92 21.48 -2.39
N MET A 1037 -18.94 20.91 -3.09
CA MET A 1037 -17.68 21.58 -3.34
C MET A 1037 -17.21 21.49 -4.79
N GLN A 1038 -16.54 22.54 -5.25
CA GLN A 1038 -15.97 22.66 -6.59
C GLN A 1038 -16.99 22.41 -7.72
N SER A 1039 -18.29 22.48 -7.44
CA SER A 1039 -19.37 22.02 -8.32
C SER A 1039 -20.03 23.18 -9.05
N PHE A 1040 -20.63 22.90 -10.22
CA PHE A 1040 -21.51 23.84 -10.90
C PHE A 1040 -22.92 23.74 -10.32
N ILE A 1041 -23.49 24.88 -9.91
CA ILE A 1041 -24.85 25.01 -9.39
C ILE A 1041 -25.62 25.97 -10.30
N ASP A 1042 -26.64 25.44 -10.97
CA ASP A 1042 -27.46 26.15 -11.94
C ASP A 1042 -28.55 27.02 -11.28
N THR A 1043 -29.32 27.77 -12.08
CA THR A 1043 -30.37 28.71 -11.63
C THR A 1043 -31.54 28.04 -10.91
N ASN A 1044 -31.67 26.71 -10.97
CA ASN A 1044 -32.77 25.98 -10.36
C ASN A 1044 -32.67 25.90 -8.82
N ILE A 1045 -31.48 26.13 -8.24
CA ILE A 1045 -31.29 26.14 -6.79
C ILE A 1045 -31.63 27.52 -6.24
N VAL A 1046 -32.57 27.57 -5.29
CA VAL A 1046 -33.04 28.82 -4.69
C VAL A 1046 -31.94 29.49 -3.83
N PRO A 1047 -31.96 30.83 -3.65
CA PRO A 1047 -30.88 31.55 -2.98
C PRO A 1047 -30.59 31.09 -1.54
N GLU A 1048 -31.61 30.61 -0.84
CA GLU A 1048 -31.56 30.01 0.51
C GLU A 1048 -30.64 28.77 0.56
N GLY A 1049 -30.55 28.03 -0.56
CA GLY A 1049 -29.70 26.87 -0.78
C GLY A 1049 -30.14 25.59 -0.08
N TRP A 1050 -30.62 25.67 1.16
CA TRP A 1050 -30.95 24.53 2.02
C TRP A 1050 -32.34 24.69 2.64
N SER A 1051 -33.10 23.60 2.78
CA SER A 1051 -34.43 23.59 3.38
C SER A 1051 -34.41 22.98 4.79
N PRO A 1052 -35.19 23.50 5.76
CA PRO A 1052 -35.45 22.78 6.99
C PRO A 1052 -36.10 21.40 6.71
N TRP A 1053 -35.95 20.48 7.66
CA TRP A 1053 -36.73 19.23 7.65
C TRP A 1053 -38.10 19.47 8.31
N ALA A 1054 -38.10 19.90 9.57
CA ALA A 1054 -39.30 20.27 10.32
C ALA A 1054 -38.96 21.33 11.39
N GLY A 1055 -39.53 22.53 11.27
CA GLY A 1055 -39.27 23.63 12.21
C GLY A 1055 -37.77 23.92 12.39
N THR A 1056 -37.31 23.94 13.65
CA THR A 1056 -35.90 24.13 14.03
C THR A 1056 -35.10 22.83 14.17
N TYR A 1057 -35.68 21.67 13.83
CA TYR A 1057 -35.00 20.37 13.94
C TYR A 1057 -33.69 20.33 13.15
N ALA A 1058 -32.64 19.80 13.79
CA ALA A 1058 -31.28 19.65 13.26
C ALA A 1058 -30.55 20.94 12.81
N LEU A 1059 -31.18 22.12 12.86
CA LEU A 1059 -30.60 23.36 12.30
C LEU A 1059 -29.33 23.82 13.05
N ASP A 1060 -29.19 23.47 14.32
CA ASP A 1060 -27.99 23.77 15.13
C ASP A 1060 -26.88 22.71 15.06
N THR A 1061 -27.24 21.48 14.70
CA THR A 1061 -26.42 20.26 14.86
C THR A 1061 -25.97 19.64 13.53
N CYS A 1062 -26.66 19.94 12.43
CA CYS A 1062 -26.22 19.54 11.10
C CYS A 1062 -24.90 20.22 10.68
N TYR A 1063 -24.28 19.70 9.63
CA TYR A 1063 -23.04 20.21 9.07
C TYR A 1063 -23.21 20.31 7.55
N TYR A 1064 -23.63 21.48 7.08
CA TYR A 1064 -23.76 21.79 5.65
C TYR A 1064 -22.73 22.82 5.23
N ALA A 1065 -22.00 22.52 4.15
CA ALA A 1065 -20.91 23.38 3.68
C ALA A 1065 -20.88 23.48 2.15
N GLU A 1066 -20.55 24.67 1.66
CA GLU A 1066 -20.34 24.96 0.25
C GLU A 1066 -18.95 25.57 0.04
N PHE A 1067 -18.13 24.97 -0.84
CA PHE A 1067 -16.74 25.39 -1.05
C PHE A 1067 -16.37 25.51 -2.52
N SER A 1068 -15.97 26.71 -2.96
CA SER A 1068 -15.48 26.97 -4.33
C SER A 1068 -16.42 26.51 -5.46
N ASN A 1069 -17.73 26.59 -5.24
CA ASN A 1069 -18.74 26.30 -6.26
C ASN A 1069 -18.80 27.42 -7.32
N ARG A 1070 -19.31 27.08 -8.51
CA ARG A 1070 -19.44 27.96 -9.68
C ARG A 1070 -20.86 27.91 -10.24
N GLY A 1071 -21.20 28.85 -11.13
CA GLY A 1071 -22.53 28.93 -11.73
C GLY A 1071 -23.50 29.83 -10.93
N PRO A 1072 -24.65 30.19 -11.53
CA PRO A 1072 -25.54 31.23 -11.00
C PRO A 1072 -26.19 30.88 -9.66
N GLY A 1073 -26.48 29.61 -9.39
CA GLY A 1073 -27.02 29.15 -8.10
C GLY A 1073 -25.99 29.07 -6.96
N ALA A 1074 -24.70 29.27 -7.26
CA ALA A 1074 -23.62 29.16 -6.26
C ALA A 1074 -23.42 30.42 -5.38
N ASN A 1075 -24.19 31.49 -5.60
CA ASN A 1075 -24.09 32.70 -4.80
C ASN A 1075 -24.59 32.45 -3.35
N GLN A 1076 -23.68 32.54 -2.38
CA GLN A 1076 -23.98 32.26 -0.98
C GLN A 1076 -24.59 33.43 -0.19
N ALA A 1077 -24.72 34.63 -0.79
CA ALA A 1077 -25.08 35.85 -0.06
C ALA A 1077 -26.49 35.84 0.59
N LYS A 1078 -27.39 34.97 0.13
CA LYS A 1078 -28.75 34.79 0.67
C LYS A 1078 -29.00 33.41 1.27
N ARG A 1079 -27.94 32.64 1.55
CA ARG A 1079 -28.07 31.33 2.20
C ARG A 1079 -28.67 31.46 3.58
N VAL A 1080 -29.38 30.42 4.01
CA VAL A 1080 -29.90 30.31 5.38
C VAL A 1080 -28.80 30.48 6.42
N THR A 1081 -29.13 31.11 7.55
CA THR A 1081 -28.18 31.54 8.58
C THR A 1081 -28.07 30.58 9.77
N TRP A 1082 -28.51 29.33 9.60
CA TRP A 1082 -28.49 28.34 10.68
C TRP A 1082 -27.06 28.07 11.18
N LYS A 1083 -26.91 27.82 12.47
CA LYS A 1083 -25.62 27.43 13.07
C LYS A 1083 -25.02 26.17 12.43
N GLY A 1084 -25.84 25.29 11.85
CA GLY A 1084 -25.43 24.12 11.09
C GLY A 1084 -24.82 24.40 9.71
N ILE A 1085 -25.00 25.62 9.15
CA ILE A 1085 -24.26 26.06 7.97
C ILE A 1085 -22.83 26.41 8.37
N LYS A 1086 -21.86 25.74 7.76
CA LYS A 1086 -20.43 25.85 8.06
C LYS A 1086 -19.68 26.46 6.88
N LYS A 1087 -18.88 27.48 7.17
CA LYS A 1087 -17.80 27.90 6.29
C LYS A 1087 -16.62 26.98 6.54
N ILE A 1088 -16.14 26.30 5.51
CA ILE A 1088 -14.99 25.40 5.59
C ILE A 1088 -13.79 26.02 4.87
N SER A 1089 -12.62 25.85 5.47
CA SER A 1089 -11.35 26.23 4.87
C SER A 1089 -10.97 25.31 3.71
N ALA A 1090 -10.01 25.75 2.90
CA ALA A 1090 -9.35 24.93 1.88
C ALA A 1090 -8.79 23.60 2.44
N GLN A 1091 -8.24 23.62 3.66
CA GLN A 1091 -7.71 22.44 4.34
C GLN A 1091 -8.81 21.46 4.77
N GLU A 1092 -9.93 21.97 5.28
CA GLU A 1092 -11.09 21.14 5.64
C GLU A 1092 -11.72 20.53 4.38
N ALA A 1093 -11.89 21.31 3.31
CA ALA A 1093 -12.36 20.84 2.02
C ALA A 1093 -11.48 19.70 1.46
N GLU A 1094 -10.14 19.83 1.57
CA GLU A 1094 -9.19 18.77 1.16
C GLU A 1094 -9.48 17.44 1.89
N GLY A 1095 -9.89 17.50 3.16
CA GLY A 1095 -10.24 16.34 4.00
C GLY A 1095 -11.47 15.55 3.54
N TYR A 1096 -12.32 16.14 2.68
CA TYR A 1096 -13.53 15.51 2.15
C TYR A 1096 -13.36 14.91 0.75
N THR A 1097 -12.16 14.99 0.16
CA THR A 1097 -11.84 14.38 -1.14
C THR A 1097 -11.86 12.84 -1.09
N PRO A 1098 -12.08 12.12 -2.21
CA PRO A 1098 -12.01 10.64 -2.26
C PRO A 1098 -10.70 10.06 -1.73
N ARG A 1099 -9.59 10.80 -1.93
CA ARG A 1099 -8.30 10.48 -1.31
C ARG A 1099 -8.42 10.58 0.21
N ASN A 1100 -8.50 11.78 0.77
CA ASN A 1100 -8.34 11.98 2.21
C ASN A 1100 -9.50 11.39 3.04
N ARG A 1101 -10.74 11.37 2.51
CA ARG A 1101 -11.91 10.80 3.21
C ARG A 1101 -11.93 9.28 3.24
N PHE A 1102 -11.31 8.61 2.25
CA PHE A 1102 -11.17 7.15 2.17
C PHE A 1102 -9.72 6.66 2.36
N THR A 1103 -8.79 7.52 2.81
CA THR A 1103 -7.45 7.12 3.29
C THR A 1103 -7.29 7.44 4.77
N THR A 1104 -6.57 6.56 5.44
CA THR A 1104 -5.96 6.81 6.74
C THR A 1104 -4.79 7.80 6.62
N ARG A 1105 -5.09 9.11 6.68
CA ARG A 1105 -4.09 10.11 7.13
C ARG A 1105 -4.60 11.50 7.50
N ASP A 1106 -4.07 11.97 8.63
CA ASP A 1106 -3.83 13.33 9.11
C ASP A 1106 -4.21 14.52 8.20
N GLY A 1107 -5.11 15.38 8.68
CA GLY A 1107 -5.47 16.65 8.05
C GLY A 1107 -4.39 17.73 8.20
N ARG A 1108 -3.26 17.58 7.50
CA ARG A 1108 -2.34 18.70 7.17
C ARG A 1108 -2.30 18.88 5.66
N PRO A 1109 -2.53 20.11 5.15
CA PRO A 1109 -2.65 20.34 3.72
C PRO A 1109 -1.28 20.29 3.05
N ARG A 1110 -1.24 19.92 1.77
CA ARG A 1110 -0.05 20.17 0.92
C ARG A 1110 -0.15 21.54 0.25
N PRO A 1111 0.97 22.22 -0.04
CA PRO A 1111 1.02 23.66 -0.32
C PRO A 1111 0.59 24.04 -1.75
N TYR A 1112 -0.53 23.52 -2.24
CA TYR A 1112 -1.13 23.97 -3.50
C TYR A 1112 -2.00 25.24 -3.32
N LEU A 1113 -2.47 25.48 -2.08
CA LEU A 1113 -3.43 26.57 -1.77
C LEU A 1113 -2.79 27.78 -1.05
N GLN A 1114 -1.52 27.68 -0.63
CA GLN A 1114 -0.80 28.80 0.00
C GLN A 1114 -0.28 29.83 -1.02
N LYS A 1115 -0.42 29.55 -2.33
CA LYS A 1115 -0.13 30.49 -3.43
C LYS A 1115 -1.33 31.39 -3.79
N MET A 1116 -2.45 31.30 -3.07
CA MET A 1116 -3.67 32.10 -3.29
C MET A 1116 -4.00 33.07 -2.15
N SER A 1117 -3.14 33.20 -1.13
CA SER A 1117 -3.42 34.05 0.06
C SER A 1117 -2.70 35.39 0.12
N ASN A 1118 -1.79 35.68 -0.83
CA ASN A 1118 -0.80 36.76 -0.65
C ASN A 1118 -0.88 37.92 -1.65
N ASP A 1119 -1.67 37.82 -2.72
CA ASP A 1119 -1.81 38.91 -3.70
C ASP A 1119 -3.14 39.63 -3.46
N ARG A 1120 -3.05 40.88 -2.98
CA ARG A 1120 -4.16 41.85 -2.98
C ARG A 1120 -4.17 42.61 -4.31
N GLU A 1121 -5.33 43.17 -4.64
CA GLU A 1121 -5.57 44.17 -5.71
C GLU A 1121 -5.58 43.64 -7.16
N ASP A 1122 -6.77 43.27 -7.67
CA ASP A 1122 -7.54 44.02 -8.70
C ASP A 1122 -8.78 43.18 -9.15
N PRO A 1123 -10.04 43.68 -9.11
CA PRO A 1123 -11.23 42.79 -9.09
C PRO A 1123 -11.89 42.51 -10.46
N ALA A 1124 -11.16 42.54 -11.57
CA ALA A 1124 -11.75 42.46 -12.92
C ALA A 1124 -11.89 41.05 -13.55
N ASN A 1125 -11.19 40.02 -13.04
CA ASN A 1125 -10.95 38.79 -13.83
C ASN A 1125 -11.48 37.49 -13.20
N LYS A 1126 -12.79 37.43 -12.94
CA LYS A 1126 -13.49 36.22 -12.47
C LYS A 1126 -14.82 36.00 -13.21
N PHE A 1127 -14.92 34.85 -13.87
CA PHE A 1127 -16.12 34.23 -14.49
C PHE A 1127 -16.61 34.78 -15.85
N HIS A 1128 -16.02 34.32 -16.95
CA HIS A 1128 -16.68 34.29 -18.28
C HIS A 1128 -16.42 33.04 -19.14
N THR A 1129 -15.54 32.13 -18.72
CA THR A 1129 -14.90 31.10 -19.56
C THR A 1129 -15.70 29.86 -19.96
N LEU A 1130 -17.02 29.77 -19.68
CA LEU A 1130 -17.79 28.53 -19.90
C LEU A 1130 -19.18 28.68 -20.54
N GLN A 1131 -19.62 29.88 -20.93
CA GLN A 1131 -20.92 30.07 -21.58
C GLN A 1131 -20.89 29.89 -23.12
N PRO A 1132 -19.95 30.51 -23.88
CA PRO A 1132 -19.95 30.41 -25.35
C PRO A 1132 -19.79 28.97 -25.88
N LEU A 1133 -19.16 28.10 -25.08
CA LEU A 1133 -18.94 26.69 -25.37
C LEU A 1133 -20.22 25.82 -25.44
N ARG A 1134 -21.38 26.33 -25.00
CA ARG A 1134 -22.65 25.57 -25.05
C ARG A 1134 -23.63 26.05 -26.11
N ASP A 1135 -23.45 27.25 -26.65
CA ASP A 1135 -24.41 27.88 -27.57
C ASP A 1135 -24.00 27.73 -29.06
N LEU A 1136 -22.79 27.19 -29.33
CA LEU A 1136 -22.26 27.01 -30.69
C LEU A 1136 -22.57 25.64 -31.31
N GLU A 1137 -22.70 24.58 -30.51
CA GLU A 1137 -22.94 23.21 -31.02
C GLU A 1137 -24.31 23.05 -31.69
N SER A 1138 -25.32 23.86 -31.30
CA SER A 1138 -26.69 23.74 -31.82
C SER A 1138 -27.00 24.57 -33.07
N ASN A 1139 -26.11 25.46 -33.52
CA ASN A 1139 -26.51 26.54 -34.43
C ASN A 1139 -25.98 26.45 -35.89
N TRP A 1140 -24.67 26.29 -36.16
CA TRP A 1140 -24.10 26.78 -37.44
C TRP A 1140 -23.43 25.79 -38.43
N ALA A 1141 -23.18 24.52 -38.09
CA ALA A 1141 -22.81 23.46 -39.06
C ALA A 1141 -21.74 23.80 -40.15
N VAL A 1142 -20.54 24.26 -39.76
CA VAL A 1142 -19.45 24.64 -40.70
C VAL A 1142 -18.29 23.65 -40.72
N ASP A 1143 -17.77 23.32 -41.91
CA ASP A 1143 -16.55 22.51 -42.09
C ASP A 1143 -15.29 23.39 -42.12
N LEU A 1144 -14.54 23.40 -41.01
CA LEU A 1144 -13.34 24.22 -40.85
C LEU A 1144 -12.11 23.73 -41.63
N ALA A 1145 -12.06 22.45 -42.04
CA ALA A 1145 -10.85 21.90 -42.64
C ALA A 1145 -10.59 22.52 -44.02
N LYS A 1146 -11.64 22.64 -44.83
CA LYS A 1146 -11.61 23.20 -46.18
C LYS A 1146 -11.19 24.68 -46.20
N ASN A 1147 -11.68 25.47 -45.26
CA ASN A 1147 -11.38 26.90 -45.19
C ASN A 1147 -9.92 27.19 -44.82
N LEU A 1148 -9.29 26.32 -44.02
CA LEU A 1148 -7.88 26.45 -43.65
C LEU A 1148 -6.96 26.09 -44.82
N GLU A 1149 -7.36 25.11 -45.63
CA GLU A 1149 -6.64 24.67 -46.84
C GLU A 1149 -6.68 25.75 -47.94
N GLU A 1150 -7.84 26.38 -48.18
CA GLU A 1150 -7.96 27.54 -49.07
C GLU A 1150 -7.12 28.76 -48.60
N TYR A 1151 -7.02 28.99 -47.29
CA TYR A 1151 -6.23 30.12 -46.75
C TYR A 1151 -4.72 29.91 -46.91
N LEU A 1152 -4.23 28.69 -46.68
CA LEU A 1152 -2.82 28.34 -46.91
C LEU A 1152 -2.43 28.43 -48.39
N LEU A 1153 -3.33 28.05 -49.30
CA LEU A 1153 -3.11 28.21 -50.75
C LEU A 1153 -2.92 29.67 -51.16
N LYS A 1154 -3.65 30.62 -50.54
CA LYS A 1154 -3.51 32.07 -50.80
C LYS A 1154 -2.19 32.67 -50.29
N ILE A 1155 -1.66 32.12 -49.20
CA ILE A 1155 -0.31 32.46 -48.71
C ILE A 1155 0.74 31.92 -49.69
N CYS A 1156 0.61 30.66 -50.13
CA CYS A 1156 1.57 30.03 -51.04
C CYS A 1156 1.54 30.60 -52.47
N SER A 1157 0.42 31.15 -52.94
CA SER A 1157 0.32 31.83 -54.23
C SER A 1157 0.80 33.29 -54.21
N GLY A 1158 1.14 33.83 -53.04
CA GLY A 1158 1.61 35.21 -52.89
C GLY A 1158 0.51 36.28 -52.97
N GLU A 1159 -0.78 35.91 -52.85
CA GLU A 1159 -1.90 36.85 -52.87
C GLU A 1159 -1.98 37.75 -51.63
N ILE A 1160 -1.21 37.45 -50.56
CA ILE A 1160 -1.18 38.20 -49.31
C ILE A 1160 0.16 38.96 -49.21
N THR A 1161 0.17 40.19 -49.73
CA THR A 1161 1.30 41.13 -49.64
C THR A 1161 1.18 42.03 -48.41
N GLY A 1162 2.17 42.00 -47.51
CA GLY A 1162 2.29 42.94 -46.39
C GLY A 1162 3.18 44.15 -46.73
N GLU A 1163 2.96 45.27 -46.05
CA GLU A 1163 3.82 46.46 -46.20
C GLU A 1163 5.15 46.27 -45.45
N ILE A 1164 6.21 46.90 -45.99
CA ILE A 1164 7.56 46.88 -45.41
C ILE A 1164 7.75 48.20 -44.65
N ASP A 1165 8.13 48.11 -43.37
CA ASP A 1165 8.43 49.28 -42.54
C ASP A 1165 9.80 49.89 -42.87
N ASP A 1166 10.06 51.12 -42.40
CA ASP A 1166 11.32 51.86 -42.63
C ASP A 1166 12.57 51.17 -42.04
N GLY A 1167 12.40 50.09 -41.27
CA GLY A 1167 13.47 49.21 -40.81
C GLY A 1167 13.77 48.03 -41.75
N GLY A 1168 13.11 47.97 -42.92
CA GLY A 1168 13.22 46.88 -43.89
C GLY A 1168 12.54 45.59 -43.45
N ARG A 1169 11.57 45.64 -42.53
CA ARG A 1169 10.86 44.45 -42.04
C ARG A 1169 9.43 44.39 -42.58
N LEU A 1170 9.09 43.22 -43.12
CA LEU A 1170 7.74 42.92 -43.57
C LEU A 1170 6.81 42.82 -42.36
N SER A 1171 5.86 43.74 -42.26
CA SER A 1171 4.82 43.73 -41.25
C SER A 1171 3.62 42.92 -41.76
N VAL A 1172 3.37 41.77 -41.14
CA VAL A 1172 2.11 41.02 -41.31
C VAL A 1172 1.35 41.10 -39.99
N ASN A 1173 0.06 41.44 -40.05
CA ASN A 1173 -0.75 41.66 -38.86
C ASN A 1173 -0.88 40.38 -38.03
N PHE A 1174 -0.04 40.27 -37.00
CA PHE A 1174 0.03 39.12 -36.12
C PHE A 1174 -1.30 38.86 -35.40
N ALA A 1175 -2.15 39.88 -35.23
CA ALA A 1175 -3.46 39.73 -34.62
C ALA A 1175 -4.48 39.01 -35.54
N GLU A 1176 -4.46 39.23 -36.86
CA GLU A 1176 -5.36 38.50 -37.78
C GLU A 1176 -4.92 37.04 -37.97
N ALA A 1177 -3.61 36.81 -38.13
CA ALA A 1177 -3.06 35.45 -38.17
C ALA A 1177 -3.31 34.71 -36.83
N ALA A 1178 -3.15 35.40 -35.69
CA ALA A 1178 -3.46 34.84 -34.38
C ALA A 1178 -4.95 34.61 -34.17
N LEU A 1179 -5.86 35.46 -34.67
CA LEU A 1179 -7.31 35.26 -34.54
C LEU A 1179 -7.78 34.01 -35.32
N LEU A 1180 -7.25 33.79 -36.52
CA LEU A 1180 -7.50 32.57 -37.30
C LEU A 1180 -6.89 31.32 -36.63
N LEU A 1181 -5.67 31.40 -36.10
CA LEU A 1181 -5.03 30.29 -35.37
C LEU A 1181 -5.72 29.99 -34.03
N GLN A 1182 -6.13 31.01 -33.27
CA GLN A 1182 -6.76 30.89 -31.97
C GLN A 1182 -8.16 30.26 -32.06
N GLY A 1183 -8.84 30.42 -33.21
CA GLY A 1183 -10.06 29.68 -33.55
C GLY A 1183 -9.85 28.16 -33.74
N SER A 1184 -8.61 27.68 -33.91
CA SER A 1184 -8.31 26.27 -34.21
C SER A 1184 -7.71 25.46 -33.04
N ILE A 1185 -7.33 26.09 -31.92
CA ILE A 1185 -6.51 25.48 -30.85
C ILE A 1185 -7.31 25.09 -29.58
N GLN A 1186 -8.60 24.74 -29.68
CA GLN A 1186 -9.34 24.05 -28.59
C GLN A 1186 -10.33 22.96 -29.06
N VAL A 1187 -9.84 21.87 -29.67
CA VAL A 1187 -10.64 20.64 -29.89
C VAL A 1187 -9.81 19.38 -29.67
N TYR A 1188 -9.78 18.82 -28.45
CA TYR A 1188 -8.97 17.63 -28.17
C TYR A 1188 -9.60 16.30 -28.63
N SER A 1189 -9.14 15.86 -29.80
CA SER A 1189 -8.99 14.45 -30.19
C SER A 1189 -7.72 14.31 -31.03
N ARG A 1190 -7.27 13.09 -31.34
CA ARG A 1190 -5.95 12.77 -31.94
C ARG A 1190 -5.51 13.55 -33.19
N LYS A 1191 -6.42 14.27 -33.87
CA LYS A 1191 -6.05 15.22 -34.93
C LYS A 1191 -5.20 16.41 -34.43
N VAL A 1192 -5.25 16.77 -33.14
CA VAL A 1192 -4.43 17.86 -32.56
C VAL A 1192 -2.94 17.54 -32.57
N GLU A 1193 -2.52 16.29 -32.30
CA GLU A 1193 -1.10 15.92 -32.37
C GLU A 1193 -0.57 16.04 -33.81
N TYR A 1194 -1.39 15.68 -34.81
CA TYR A 1194 -1.05 15.83 -36.21
C TYR A 1194 -0.98 17.30 -36.64
N LEU A 1195 -1.99 18.12 -36.27
CA LEU A 1195 -2.00 19.56 -36.56
C LEU A 1195 -0.83 20.29 -35.88
N TYR A 1196 -0.53 19.94 -34.62
CA TYR A 1196 0.63 20.46 -33.89
C TYR A 1196 1.94 20.07 -34.57
N SER A 1197 2.09 18.83 -35.05
CA SER A 1197 3.28 18.40 -35.79
C SER A 1197 3.45 19.09 -37.15
N LEU A 1198 2.35 19.40 -37.84
CA LEU A 1198 2.37 20.15 -39.10
C LEU A 1198 2.73 21.63 -38.87
N VAL A 1199 2.17 22.25 -37.83
CA VAL A 1199 2.54 23.62 -37.44
C VAL A 1199 3.99 23.69 -36.97
N LEU A 1200 4.50 22.68 -36.25
CA LEU A 1200 5.90 22.62 -35.83
C LEU A 1200 6.83 22.50 -37.04
N HIS A 1201 6.60 21.56 -37.95
CA HIS A 1201 7.38 21.42 -39.19
C HIS A 1201 7.29 22.67 -40.08
N ALA A 1202 6.14 23.33 -40.16
CA ALA A 1202 6.00 24.57 -40.93
C ALA A 1202 6.81 25.73 -40.31
N LEU A 1203 6.83 25.83 -38.97
CA LEU A 1203 7.65 26.81 -38.25
C LEU A 1203 9.15 26.50 -38.35
N GLU A 1204 9.54 25.23 -38.33
CA GLU A 1204 10.93 24.80 -38.59
C GLU A 1204 11.34 25.15 -40.04
N PHE A 1205 10.52 24.82 -41.05
CA PHE A 1205 10.78 25.17 -42.44
C PHE A 1205 10.85 26.69 -42.71
N ILE A 1206 10.03 27.49 -42.02
CA ILE A 1206 10.10 28.96 -42.06
C ILE A 1206 11.36 29.47 -41.33
N SER A 1207 11.79 28.80 -40.25
CA SER A 1207 13.01 29.14 -39.52
C SER A 1207 14.29 28.80 -40.30
N GLU A 1208 14.26 27.79 -41.17
CA GLU A 1208 15.38 27.39 -42.04
C GLU A 1208 15.50 28.25 -43.31
N LYS A 1209 14.52 29.13 -43.58
CA LYS A 1209 14.55 30.10 -44.69
C LYS A 1209 14.83 31.55 -44.26
N LYS A 1210 15.40 31.73 -43.06
CA LYS A 1210 16.03 32.98 -42.60
C LYS A 1210 17.54 32.82 -42.51
#